data_AF-A0A1I8J9U6-F1
#
_entry.id   AF-A0A1I8J9U6-F1
#
_cell.length_a   1.000
_cell.length_b   1.000
_cell.length_c   1.000
_cell.angle_alpha   90.00
_cell.angle_beta   90.00
_cell.angle_gamma   90.00
#
_symmetry.space_group_name_H-M   'P 1'
#
loop_
_entity.id
_entity.type
_entity.pdbx_description
1 polymer ?
#
loop_
_entity_poly.entity_id
_entity_poly.type
_entity_poly.pdbx_seq_one_letter_code
_entity_poly.pdbx_strand_id
1 'polypeptide(L)'
;MLRRCMTEEQMRRVLHDNNCQQELEREWNQLQADRKELRAIFPRGDARTVLPCNIQRLIWNATKIFKLNVRRPTDLHPTRVVQGVRGLCEQLCIVKGDDKLSREANNNATLLMACLIRSSLCCKKVIEEHRLSAEAFEWLLGEIESRFQLAHVHPGEMVGALAAQSLGEPATQMTLNTFHYAGVSAKNVTLGVPRLKEIINVSKRPKTPSLTVFLTGQAAIDAEKAKDVLCRLEHTTLRKVVANTAIYYDPDPRNTVIKEDRDWVSLYYDLGDFDVARASPWMLRIELDRKRMVDKKLTMESIAEKVSASFGNDLSCIFNDDNSEKLVLRIRIMGQDGEKDDEEEAAATGVDKLEDQTFLRLIEQNLLSDMTLQGIESIAKVYMHLPKEDSKKRVMFNEDGSYHYVADWILETDGTCLMKVLAERNVDPVRTVSNDIVEIFEVLGIEAVRKAIEREMNHVISFDGSYVNYRHLALLCDIMTVKGHLMAITRHGINRQDTGALARCSFEETVDILMEAASSAEVDPVKGVSENIMLGQLARIGTGCFDLLLDHEQCRFAMEIPMGTGLGTTGIIFGGAASPTGGGFTPHATPWNSGATPYAGAWSPAITPGMTPAGGFSPAGASEAGMSPGGGMSPFSPGAAFSPKTPDGAYMGVGEFSPPYSPASPGFMPPSPATPQSPGYSPDGSSPGYSPTSPGYAPTSPSDIAALQSEYWLSQLAFVQSDISFVQSDVAVLQPNVAVLQSDVAFLQPDIAVLQSDFTILQSDVAFLQPYIAVLQSDVAIIQSDFTCLQSDFAIIQSDIANLQSDFSDLQPDIANLQSDVTNLHPTSPTYSPTSPTYSPTSPTYSPTSPTYSRLRRPTARRHRPTARRHRLQPDVTTYSPTSPTYSPTSPTYSPTSPTYSPTSPTYSPTSPTYSPTSPTYSPTSPTYSPTSPTYSPSSPTYSPTSPTYSPSSPTYSPSSPNQQNEPKND
;
A
#
# COMPACT_ATOMS: atom_id res chain seq x y z
N MET A 1 4.48 -4.42 -42.67
CA MET A 1 4.06 -4.57 -41.28
C MET A 1 2.67 -5.20 -41.19
N LEU A 2 1.58 -4.45 -41.42
CA LEU A 2 0.17 -4.91 -41.34
C LEU A 2 -0.11 -6.30 -41.97
N ARG A 3 0.43 -6.58 -43.18
CA ARG A 3 0.35 -7.89 -43.88
C ARG A 3 0.79 -9.12 -43.07
N ARG A 4 1.57 -8.96 -41.98
CA ARG A 4 2.04 -10.07 -41.12
C ARG A 4 1.21 -10.27 -39.84
N CYS A 5 0.39 -9.29 -39.49
CA CYS A 5 -0.31 -9.23 -38.19
C CYS A 5 -1.84 -9.30 -38.34
N MET A 6 -2.40 -8.88 -39.48
CA MET A 6 -3.85 -8.82 -39.71
C MET A 6 -4.27 -9.70 -40.88
N THR A 7 -5.53 -10.15 -40.89
CA THR A 7 -6.11 -10.81 -42.06
C THR A 7 -6.21 -9.85 -43.24
N GLU A 8 -6.16 -10.37 -44.48
CA GLU A 8 -6.16 -9.53 -45.69
C GLU A 8 -7.43 -8.67 -45.81
N GLU A 9 -8.56 -9.17 -45.32
CA GLU A 9 -9.82 -8.43 -45.31
C GLU A 9 -9.76 -7.20 -44.39
N GLN A 10 -9.30 -7.36 -43.14
CA GLN A 10 -9.16 -6.25 -42.21
C GLN A 10 -8.09 -5.25 -42.69
N MET A 11 -6.98 -5.75 -43.24
CA MET A 11 -5.96 -4.88 -43.84
C MET A 11 -6.55 -4.02 -44.98
N ARG A 12 -7.37 -4.60 -45.86
CA ARG A 12 -8.02 -3.85 -46.96
C ARG A 12 -8.95 -2.77 -46.41
N ARG A 13 -9.71 -3.05 -45.36
CA ARG A 13 -10.58 -2.07 -44.69
C ARG A 13 -9.75 -0.91 -44.09
N VAL A 14 -8.70 -1.20 -43.35
CA VAL A 14 -7.82 -0.18 -42.71
C VAL A 14 -7.09 0.69 -43.73
N LEU A 15 -6.66 0.15 -44.87
CA LEU A 15 -5.95 0.91 -45.91
C LEU A 15 -6.83 1.89 -46.69
N HIS A 16 -8.16 1.69 -46.71
CA HIS A 16 -9.11 2.53 -47.45
C HIS A 16 -10.00 3.40 -46.54
N ASP A 17 -9.99 3.20 -45.22
CA ASP A 17 -10.79 3.97 -44.27
C ASP A 17 -10.00 5.13 -43.63
N ASN A 18 -10.27 6.35 -44.09
CA ASN A 18 -9.71 7.58 -43.52
C ASN A 18 -10.17 7.81 -42.07
N ASN A 19 -11.34 7.33 -41.66
CA ASN A 19 -11.81 7.48 -40.28
C ASN A 19 -11.00 6.61 -39.31
N CYS A 20 -10.64 5.40 -39.73
CA CYS A 20 -9.72 4.53 -38.99
C CYS A 20 -8.36 5.21 -38.76
N GLN A 21 -7.82 5.90 -39.77
CA GLN A 21 -6.57 6.65 -39.62
C GLN A 21 -6.70 7.80 -38.61
N GLN A 22 -7.80 8.57 -38.67
CA GLN A 22 -8.06 9.65 -37.71
C GLN A 22 -8.24 9.17 -36.27
N GLU A 23 -8.93 8.05 -36.02
CA GLU A 23 -9.07 7.51 -34.65
C GLU A 23 -7.72 7.00 -34.11
N LEU A 24 -6.86 6.40 -34.96
CA LEU A 24 -5.50 5.98 -34.57
C LEU A 24 -4.59 7.18 -34.28
N GLU A 25 -4.72 8.27 -35.03
CA GLU A 25 -3.98 9.51 -34.76
C GLU A 25 -4.46 10.17 -33.46
N ARG A 26 -5.76 10.13 -33.15
CA ARG A 26 -6.29 10.57 -31.84
C ARG A 26 -5.80 9.68 -30.69
N GLU A 27 -5.76 8.36 -30.86
CA GLU A 27 -5.17 7.43 -29.87
C GLU A 27 -3.71 7.81 -29.59
N TRP A 28 -2.91 8.02 -30.63
CA TRP A 28 -1.51 8.41 -30.50
C TRP A 28 -1.33 9.75 -29.79
N ASN A 29 -2.10 10.77 -30.17
CA ASN A 29 -2.05 12.09 -29.51
C ASN A 29 -2.45 12.01 -28.03
N GLN A 30 -3.42 11.17 -27.67
CA GLN A 30 -3.78 10.90 -26.28
C GLN A 30 -2.64 10.22 -25.52
N LEU A 31 -2.00 9.20 -26.09
CA LEU A 31 -0.85 8.53 -25.46
C LEU A 31 0.36 9.47 -25.28
N GLN A 32 0.54 10.46 -26.16
CA GLN A 32 1.55 11.51 -25.98
C GLN A 32 1.19 12.47 -24.84
N ALA A 33 -0.09 12.85 -24.70
CA ALA A 33 -0.56 13.65 -23.57
C ALA A 33 -0.38 12.90 -22.24
N ASP A 34 -0.83 11.65 -22.16
CA ASP A 34 -0.66 10.77 -21.01
C ASP A 34 0.83 10.64 -20.62
N ARG A 35 1.74 10.46 -21.59
CA ARG A 35 3.20 10.39 -21.35
C ARG A 35 3.75 11.70 -20.77
N LYS A 36 3.20 12.86 -21.17
CA LYS A 36 3.60 14.17 -20.64
C LYS A 36 3.10 14.37 -19.21
N GLU A 37 1.86 13.99 -18.92
CA GLU A 37 1.27 14.06 -17.58
C GLU A 37 1.97 13.11 -16.60
N LEU A 38 2.22 11.86 -17.00
CA LEU A 38 2.96 10.88 -16.18
C LEU A 38 4.38 11.36 -15.83
N ARG A 39 5.05 12.13 -16.68
CA ARG A 39 6.35 12.76 -16.38
C ARG A 39 6.25 13.90 -15.37
N ALA A 40 5.11 14.59 -15.28
CA ALA A 40 4.86 15.60 -14.25
C ALA A 40 4.51 14.95 -12.90
N ILE A 41 3.74 13.85 -12.91
CA ILE A 41 3.37 13.08 -11.71
C ILE A 41 4.57 12.30 -11.15
N PHE A 42 5.36 11.67 -12.02
CA PHE A 42 6.53 10.86 -11.68
C PHE A 42 7.83 11.49 -12.27
N PRO A 43 8.28 12.65 -11.74
CA PRO A 43 9.44 13.37 -12.29
C PRO A 43 10.77 12.59 -12.18
N ARG A 44 10.80 11.53 -11.35
CA ARG A 44 11.95 10.65 -11.16
C ARG A 44 12.01 9.45 -12.10
N GLY A 45 10.98 9.22 -12.92
CA GLY A 45 10.98 8.14 -13.91
C GLY A 45 10.85 6.71 -13.35
N ASP A 46 10.45 6.54 -12.09
CA ASP A 46 10.11 5.20 -11.58
C ASP A 46 8.81 4.69 -12.22
N ALA A 47 8.92 3.58 -12.95
CA ALA A 47 7.80 2.92 -13.60
C ALA A 47 7.08 1.90 -12.69
N ARG A 48 7.66 1.55 -11.53
CA ARG A 48 7.09 0.58 -10.60
C ARG A 48 6.03 1.27 -9.72
N THR A 49 4.78 1.15 -10.14
CA THR A 49 3.63 1.72 -9.43
C THR A 49 2.67 0.60 -9.00
N VAL A 50 1.97 0.82 -7.88
CA VAL A 50 0.97 -0.12 -7.36
C VAL A 50 -0.42 0.34 -7.82
N LEU A 51 -1.04 -0.45 -8.70
CA LEU A 51 -2.35 -0.18 -9.28
C LEU A 51 -3.25 -1.44 -9.16
N PRO A 52 -4.58 -1.28 -9.09
CA PRO A 52 -5.50 -2.41 -9.12
C PRO A 52 -5.43 -3.15 -10.47
N CYS A 53 -5.78 -4.44 -10.46
CA CYS A 53 -5.88 -5.30 -11.64
C CYS A 53 -4.57 -5.45 -12.45
N ASN A 54 -3.86 -6.57 -12.28
CA ASN A 54 -2.66 -6.85 -13.09
C ASN A 54 -3.03 -7.17 -14.56
N ILE A 55 -3.07 -6.13 -15.41
CA ILE A 55 -3.46 -6.21 -16.82
C ILE A 55 -2.56 -7.18 -17.61
N GLN A 56 -1.24 -7.20 -17.33
CA GLN A 56 -0.32 -8.12 -18.00
C GLN A 56 -0.70 -9.60 -17.75
N ARG A 57 -1.09 -9.93 -16.51
CA ARG A 57 -1.59 -11.28 -16.17
C ARG A 57 -2.94 -11.57 -16.82
N LEU A 58 -3.84 -10.59 -16.94
CA LEU A 58 -5.13 -10.75 -17.61
C LEU A 58 -4.97 -11.00 -19.12
N ILE A 59 -4.07 -10.26 -19.79
CA ILE A 59 -3.70 -10.50 -21.20
C ILE A 59 -3.12 -11.91 -21.35
N TRP A 60 -2.20 -12.32 -20.47
CA TRP A 60 -1.64 -13.68 -20.51
C TRP A 60 -2.72 -14.76 -20.33
N ASN A 61 -3.64 -14.59 -19.37
CA ASN A 61 -4.79 -15.47 -19.19
C ASN A 61 -5.65 -15.56 -20.47
N ALA A 62 -5.96 -14.43 -21.11
CA ALA A 62 -6.70 -14.41 -22.38
C ALA A 62 -6.00 -15.25 -23.47
N THR A 63 -4.67 -15.09 -23.63
CA THR A 63 -3.91 -15.89 -24.61
C THR A 63 -3.97 -17.40 -24.34
N LYS A 64 -4.08 -17.82 -23.07
CA LYS A 64 -4.21 -19.23 -22.69
C LYS A 64 -5.61 -19.78 -22.91
N ILE A 65 -6.65 -19.03 -22.49
CA ILE A 65 -8.06 -19.43 -22.62
C ILE A 65 -8.43 -19.61 -24.10
N PHE A 66 -8.16 -18.60 -24.93
CA PHE A 66 -8.49 -18.60 -26.35
C PHE A 66 -7.41 -19.28 -27.23
N LYS A 67 -6.38 -19.90 -26.61
CA LYS A 67 -5.28 -20.63 -27.29
C LYS A 67 -4.65 -19.82 -28.44
N LEU A 68 -4.44 -18.53 -28.20
CA LEU A 68 -3.98 -17.58 -29.21
C LEU A 68 -2.56 -17.91 -29.68
N ASN A 69 -2.35 -17.80 -30.99
CA ASN A 69 -1.08 -18.09 -31.62
C ASN A 69 -0.46 -16.80 -32.16
N VAL A 70 0.61 -16.31 -31.52
CA VAL A 70 1.36 -15.09 -31.91
C VAL A 70 2.00 -15.19 -33.32
N ARG A 71 1.90 -16.34 -33.99
CA ARG A 71 2.30 -16.51 -35.41
C ARG A 71 1.15 -16.31 -36.41
N ARG A 72 -0.11 -16.42 -35.99
CA ARG A 72 -1.29 -16.23 -36.86
C ARG A 72 -1.67 -14.75 -36.94
N PRO A 73 -2.29 -14.29 -38.04
CA PRO A 73 -2.87 -12.95 -38.10
C PRO A 73 -4.14 -12.88 -37.24
N THR A 74 -4.44 -11.70 -36.70
CA THR A 74 -5.71 -11.42 -35.98
C THR A 74 -6.82 -10.95 -36.93
N ASP A 75 -8.05 -11.27 -36.53
CA ASP A 75 -9.35 -10.83 -37.09
C ASP A 75 -9.83 -9.47 -36.52
N LEU A 76 -9.20 -8.99 -35.44
CA LEU A 76 -9.59 -7.80 -34.69
C LEU A 76 -9.32 -6.49 -35.47
N HIS A 77 -10.35 -5.66 -35.63
CA HIS A 77 -10.26 -4.38 -36.32
C HIS A 77 -9.71 -3.26 -35.40
N PRO A 78 -8.81 -2.37 -35.87
CA PRO A 78 -8.17 -1.34 -35.03
C PRO A 78 -9.16 -0.44 -34.29
N THR A 79 -10.19 0.05 -35.00
CA THR A 79 -11.21 0.94 -34.42
C THR A 79 -11.99 0.28 -33.28
N ARG A 80 -12.18 -1.06 -33.29
CA ARG A 80 -12.84 -1.78 -32.19
C ARG A 80 -11.97 -1.80 -30.94
N VAL A 81 -10.64 -1.82 -31.08
CA VAL A 81 -9.71 -1.68 -29.95
C VAL A 81 -9.81 -0.29 -29.34
N VAL A 82 -9.69 0.76 -30.17
CA VAL A 82 -9.76 2.17 -29.71
C VAL A 82 -11.11 2.48 -29.05
N GLN A 83 -12.22 2.05 -29.66
CA GLN A 83 -13.57 2.23 -29.09
C GLN A 83 -13.78 1.41 -27.82
N GLY A 84 -13.34 0.14 -27.79
CA GLY A 84 -13.47 -0.72 -26.61
C GLY A 84 -12.66 -0.22 -25.42
N VAL A 85 -11.43 0.27 -25.64
CA VAL A 85 -10.62 0.89 -24.57
C VAL A 85 -11.24 2.21 -24.09
N ARG A 86 -11.78 3.04 -25.00
CA ARG A 86 -12.46 4.29 -24.62
C ARG A 86 -13.72 4.01 -23.79
N GLY A 87 -14.57 3.10 -24.26
CA GLY A 87 -15.78 2.66 -23.55
C GLY A 87 -15.48 2.07 -22.17
N LEU A 88 -14.47 1.19 -22.08
CA LEU A 88 -14.01 0.67 -20.79
C LEU A 88 -13.61 1.81 -19.84
N CYS A 89 -12.76 2.74 -20.28
CA CYS A 89 -12.36 3.89 -19.45
C CYS A 89 -13.55 4.77 -19.00
N GLU A 90 -14.61 4.89 -19.81
CA GLU A 90 -15.85 5.58 -19.44
C GLU A 90 -16.70 4.79 -18.43
N GLN A 91 -16.68 3.45 -18.49
CA GLN A 91 -17.36 2.56 -17.54
C GLN A 91 -16.67 2.50 -16.16
N LEU A 92 -15.36 2.77 -16.07
CA LEU A 92 -14.63 2.77 -14.80
C LEU A 92 -14.99 4.02 -13.96
N CYS A 93 -16.09 3.93 -13.23
CA CYS A 93 -16.63 4.99 -12.37
C CYS A 93 -16.41 4.69 -10.88
N ILE A 94 -15.58 5.50 -10.22
CA ILE A 94 -15.41 5.54 -8.76
C ILE A 94 -16.36 6.59 -8.16
N VAL A 95 -16.36 7.81 -8.70
CA VAL A 95 -17.20 8.92 -8.23
C VAL A 95 -18.46 9.00 -9.07
N LYS A 96 -19.58 8.53 -8.52
CA LYS A 96 -20.89 8.53 -9.21
C LYS A 96 -21.49 9.93 -9.25
N GLY A 97 -21.78 10.44 -10.45
CA GLY A 97 -22.55 11.68 -10.64
C GLY A 97 -22.40 12.26 -12.05
N ASP A 98 -23.49 12.77 -12.62
CA ASP A 98 -23.54 13.36 -13.96
C ASP A 98 -23.16 14.85 -13.99
N ASP A 99 -23.02 15.48 -12.84
CA ASP A 99 -22.61 16.88 -12.75
C ASP A 99 -21.15 17.08 -13.21
N LYS A 100 -20.73 18.34 -13.32
CA LYS A 100 -19.38 18.66 -13.84
C LYS A 100 -18.29 18.29 -12.82
N LEU A 101 -18.55 18.47 -11.53
CA LEU A 101 -17.57 18.26 -10.48
C LEU A 101 -17.34 16.76 -10.24
N SER A 102 -18.40 15.96 -10.19
CA SER A 102 -18.29 14.49 -10.05
C SER A 102 -17.51 13.86 -11.21
N ARG A 103 -17.73 14.32 -12.46
CA ARG A 103 -16.98 13.84 -13.63
C ARG A 103 -15.51 14.23 -13.59
N GLU A 104 -15.20 15.46 -13.19
CA GLU A 104 -13.81 15.90 -13.00
C GLU A 104 -13.11 15.11 -11.88
N ALA A 105 -13.78 14.91 -10.75
CA ALA A 105 -13.30 14.10 -9.64
C ALA A 105 -13.08 12.63 -10.05
N ASN A 106 -13.98 12.04 -10.84
CA ASN A 106 -13.82 10.68 -11.36
C ASN A 106 -12.60 10.56 -12.27
N ASN A 107 -12.46 11.49 -13.23
CA ASN A 107 -11.33 11.51 -14.16
C ASN A 107 -9.99 11.62 -13.42
N ASN A 108 -9.92 12.45 -12.39
CA ASN A 108 -8.72 12.59 -11.56
C ASN A 108 -8.44 11.32 -10.73
N ALA A 109 -9.48 10.68 -10.20
CA ALA A 109 -9.34 9.45 -9.41
C ALA A 109 -8.90 8.23 -10.25
N THR A 110 -9.33 8.13 -11.51
CA THR A 110 -9.00 7.00 -12.40
C THR A 110 -7.82 7.27 -13.34
N LEU A 111 -7.28 8.49 -13.38
CA LEU A 111 -6.23 8.94 -14.33
C LEU A 111 -5.10 7.92 -14.52
N LEU A 112 -4.46 7.48 -13.43
CA LEU A 112 -3.34 6.53 -13.51
C LEU A 112 -3.76 5.16 -14.06
N MET A 113 -4.96 4.68 -13.71
CA MET A 113 -5.51 3.43 -14.23
C MET A 113 -5.85 3.56 -15.71
N ALA A 114 -6.48 4.66 -16.13
CA ALA A 114 -6.77 4.95 -17.53
C ALA A 114 -5.49 5.05 -18.38
N CYS A 115 -4.42 5.67 -17.87
CA CYS A 115 -3.11 5.68 -18.51
C CYS A 115 -2.48 4.28 -18.60
N LEU A 116 -2.61 3.44 -17.56
CA LEU A 116 -2.13 2.05 -17.61
C LEU A 116 -2.92 1.23 -18.65
N ILE A 117 -4.25 1.33 -18.68
CA ILE A 117 -5.10 0.63 -19.64
C ILE A 117 -4.74 1.07 -21.06
N ARG A 118 -4.73 2.38 -21.34
CA ARG A 118 -4.42 2.91 -22.68
C ARG A 118 -3.01 2.54 -23.16
N SER A 119 -2.00 2.60 -22.29
CA SER A 119 -0.62 2.23 -22.65
C SER A 119 -0.36 0.72 -22.75
N SER A 120 -1.23 -0.12 -22.16
CA SER A 120 -1.13 -1.59 -22.21
C SER A 120 -1.96 -2.18 -23.35
N LEU A 121 -3.17 -1.67 -23.57
CA LEU A 121 -4.12 -2.12 -24.57
C LEU A 121 -4.13 -1.23 -25.83
N CYS A 122 -3.06 -0.48 -26.10
CA CYS A 122 -3.00 0.32 -27.31
C CYS A 122 -3.08 -0.56 -28.55
N CYS A 123 -3.68 -0.03 -29.61
CA CYS A 123 -4.01 -0.77 -30.82
C CYS A 123 -2.81 -1.51 -31.42
N LYS A 124 -1.62 -0.90 -31.36
CA LYS A 124 -0.37 -1.52 -31.82
C LYS A 124 -0.03 -2.78 -31.02
N LYS A 125 0.03 -2.71 -29.68
CA LYS A 125 0.39 -3.85 -28.82
C LYS A 125 -0.61 -5.00 -28.93
N VAL A 126 -1.91 -4.68 -28.93
CA VAL A 126 -2.99 -5.67 -29.02
C VAL A 126 -2.91 -6.49 -30.31
N ILE A 127 -2.60 -5.83 -31.44
CA ILE A 127 -2.55 -6.46 -32.77
C ILE A 127 -1.18 -7.06 -33.12
N GLU A 128 -0.08 -6.46 -32.67
CA GLU A 128 1.29 -6.87 -33.02
C GLU A 128 1.90 -7.85 -32.01
N GLU A 129 1.90 -7.47 -30.73
CA GLU A 129 2.58 -8.20 -29.64
C GLU A 129 1.70 -9.33 -29.09
N HIS A 130 0.45 -9.02 -28.74
CA HIS A 130 -0.46 -9.96 -28.07
C HIS A 130 -1.31 -10.79 -29.05
N ARG A 131 -1.59 -10.23 -30.24
CA ARG A 131 -2.44 -10.83 -31.29
C ARG A 131 -3.78 -11.36 -30.78
N LEU A 132 -4.49 -10.53 -30.01
CA LEU A 132 -5.82 -10.88 -29.51
C LEU A 132 -6.83 -11.01 -30.65
N SER A 133 -7.71 -12.00 -30.59
CA SER A 133 -8.91 -12.09 -31.45
C SER A 133 -10.01 -11.17 -30.96
N ALA A 134 -11.08 -10.99 -31.74
CA ALA A 134 -12.23 -10.18 -31.30
C ALA A 134 -12.85 -10.70 -29.99
N GLU A 135 -13.12 -12.00 -29.91
CA GLU A 135 -13.69 -12.65 -28.71
C GLU A 135 -12.76 -12.53 -27.48
N ALA A 136 -11.45 -12.73 -27.68
CA ALA A 136 -10.47 -12.65 -26.59
C ALA A 136 -10.32 -11.22 -26.06
N PHE A 137 -10.49 -10.22 -26.92
CA PHE A 137 -10.46 -8.81 -26.54
C PHE A 137 -11.73 -8.41 -25.77
N GLU A 138 -12.91 -8.83 -26.19
CA GLU A 138 -14.16 -8.55 -25.45
C GLU A 138 -14.19 -9.22 -24.07
N TRP A 139 -13.74 -10.47 -23.99
CA TRP A 139 -13.55 -11.15 -22.70
C TRP A 139 -12.58 -10.38 -21.79
N LEU A 140 -11.48 -9.88 -22.34
CA LEU A 140 -10.49 -9.12 -21.57
C LEU A 140 -11.04 -7.80 -21.03
N LEU A 141 -11.85 -7.07 -21.81
CA LEU A 141 -12.50 -5.84 -21.33
C LEU A 141 -13.45 -6.13 -20.17
N GLY A 142 -14.31 -7.14 -20.30
CA GLY A 142 -15.26 -7.54 -19.23
C GLY A 142 -14.58 -8.06 -17.96
N GLU A 143 -13.48 -8.82 -18.09
CA GLU A 143 -12.69 -9.27 -16.93
C GLU A 143 -11.97 -8.09 -16.25
N ILE A 144 -11.49 -7.09 -17.00
CA ILE A 144 -10.91 -5.87 -16.40
C ILE A 144 -11.99 -5.08 -15.64
N GLU A 145 -13.17 -4.87 -16.22
CA GLU A 145 -14.30 -4.19 -15.57
C GLU A 145 -14.70 -4.89 -14.26
N SER A 146 -14.95 -6.20 -14.32
CA SER A 146 -15.31 -7.03 -13.16
C SER A 146 -14.24 -6.99 -12.07
N ARG A 147 -12.96 -7.14 -12.43
CA ARG A 147 -11.84 -7.07 -11.46
C ARG A 147 -11.65 -5.69 -10.86
N PHE A 148 -11.98 -4.62 -11.58
CA PHE A 148 -11.91 -3.26 -11.07
C PHE A 148 -13.03 -2.99 -10.07
N GLN A 149 -14.27 -3.39 -10.39
CA GLN A 149 -15.42 -3.30 -9.47
C GLN A 149 -15.15 -4.08 -8.17
N LEU A 150 -14.55 -5.27 -8.25
CA LEU A 150 -14.12 -6.06 -7.09
C LEU A 150 -12.95 -5.45 -6.30
N ALA A 151 -12.21 -4.50 -6.86
CA ALA A 151 -11.09 -3.81 -6.21
C ALA A 151 -11.52 -2.51 -5.48
N HIS A 152 -12.80 -2.15 -5.53
CA HIS A 152 -13.34 -1.01 -4.79
C HIS A 152 -13.30 -1.28 -3.27
N VAL A 153 -12.97 -0.23 -2.49
CA VAL A 153 -13.07 -0.27 -1.03
C VAL A 153 -14.53 -0.42 -0.60
N HIS A 154 -14.80 -1.24 0.42
CA HIS A 154 -16.16 -1.45 0.90
C HIS A 154 -16.61 -0.29 1.81
N PRO A 155 -17.80 0.30 1.58
CA PRO A 155 -18.36 1.28 2.51
C PRO A 155 -18.50 0.69 3.92
N GLY A 156 -18.13 1.47 4.94
CA GLY A 156 -18.12 1.02 6.35
C GLY A 156 -16.82 0.37 6.83
N GLU A 157 -15.80 0.21 5.97
CA GLU A 157 -14.49 -0.33 6.33
C GLU A 157 -13.72 0.60 7.30
N MET A 158 -13.09 0.00 8.32
CA MET A 158 -12.43 0.73 9.42
C MET A 158 -10.99 1.19 9.08
N VAL A 159 -10.90 2.01 8.03
CA VAL A 159 -9.63 2.46 7.44
C VAL A 159 -8.65 3.12 8.43
N GLY A 160 -9.15 3.83 9.44
CA GLY A 160 -8.31 4.49 10.46
C GLY A 160 -7.59 3.50 11.38
N ALA A 161 -8.30 2.47 11.88
CA ALA A 161 -7.71 1.43 12.71
C ALA A 161 -6.73 0.57 11.90
N LEU A 162 -7.10 0.21 10.67
CA LEU A 162 -6.24 -0.53 9.75
C LEU A 162 -4.94 0.23 9.45
N ALA A 163 -5.03 1.53 9.12
CA ALA A 163 -3.84 2.34 8.87
C ALA A 163 -2.92 2.50 10.09
N ALA A 164 -3.49 2.65 11.29
CA ALA A 164 -2.71 2.69 12.52
C ALA A 164 -1.95 1.37 12.75
N GLN A 165 -2.59 0.22 12.53
CA GLN A 165 -1.97 -1.10 12.64
C GLN A 165 -0.87 -1.32 11.60
N SER A 166 -1.14 -1.02 10.32
CA SER A 166 -0.17 -1.16 9.22
C SER A 166 1.05 -0.24 9.33
N LEU A 167 0.98 0.82 10.15
CA LEU A 167 2.13 1.68 10.48
C LEU A 167 2.83 1.24 11.78
N GLY A 168 2.08 0.69 12.74
CA GLY A 168 2.61 0.20 14.01
C GLY A 168 3.41 -1.10 13.88
N GLU A 169 2.97 -2.04 13.04
CA GLU A 169 3.64 -3.32 12.80
C GLU A 169 5.13 -3.17 12.38
N PRO A 170 5.48 -2.49 11.27
CA PRO A 170 6.88 -2.31 10.88
C PRO A 170 7.68 -1.47 11.89
N ALA A 171 7.01 -0.59 12.65
CA ALA A 171 7.68 0.16 13.71
C ALA A 171 8.21 -0.74 14.84
N THR A 172 7.60 -1.90 15.10
CA THR A 172 8.16 -2.87 16.06
C THR A 172 9.48 -3.47 15.56
N GLN A 173 9.56 -3.82 14.27
CA GLN A 173 10.72 -4.44 13.63
C GLN A 173 11.93 -3.48 13.57
N MET A 174 11.69 -2.22 13.18
CA MET A 174 12.73 -1.17 13.10
C MET A 174 13.50 -0.95 14.42
N THR A 175 12.94 -1.31 15.57
CA THR A 175 13.54 -1.11 16.91
C THR A 175 14.93 -1.77 17.03
N LEU A 176 15.15 -2.89 16.33
CA LEU A 176 16.36 -3.71 16.48
C LEU A 176 17.44 -3.36 15.43
N ASN A 177 17.04 -2.97 14.22
CA ASN A 177 17.95 -2.80 13.07
C ASN A 177 18.63 -1.42 12.97
N THR A 178 18.20 -0.43 13.76
CA THR A 178 18.55 1.01 13.56
C THR A 178 20.05 1.34 13.68
N PHE A 179 20.89 0.51 14.30
CA PHE A 179 22.29 0.84 14.63
C PHE A 179 23.36 0.34 13.66
N HIS A 180 23.02 -0.47 12.66
CA HIS A 180 24.01 -1.12 11.80
C HIS A 180 24.11 -0.50 10.40
N TYR A 181 24.79 0.66 10.31
CA TYR A 181 25.24 1.17 9.02
C TYR A 181 26.69 1.64 9.03
N ALA A 182 27.55 0.89 8.34
CA ALA A 182 28.92 1.26 8.03
C ALA A 182 29.03 1.57 6.53
N GLY A 183 29.39 2.82 6.15
CA GLY A 183 29.70 3.13 4.74
C GLY A 183 29.42 4.56 4.26
N VAL A 184 28.63 5.37 4.97
CA VAL A 184 28.39 6.80 4.63
C VAL A 184 28.92 7.66 5.76
N SER A 185 30.16 8.10 5.62
CA SER A 185 30.83 8.98 6.57
C SER A 185 30.37 10.42 6.38
N ALA A 186 29.66 10.98 7.37
CA ALA A 186 29.71 12.39 7.78
C ALA A 186 28.58 12.78 8.77
N LYS A 187 27.39 12.16 8.65
CA LYS A 187 26.14 12.71 9.20
C LYS A 187 25.34 11.66 9.97
N ASN A 188 25.18 11.87 11.27
CA ASN A 188 24.28 11.11 12.11
C ASN A 188 22.87 11.70 11.99
N VAL A 189 22.01 11.12 11.14
CA VAL A 189 20.57 11.42 11.14
C VAL A 189 19.87 10.47 12.11
N THR A 190 18.94 10.94 12.94
CA THR A 190 18.07 10.05 13.69
C THR A 190 17.18 9.27 12.72
N LEU A 191 17.26 7.94 12.77
CA LEU A 191 16.45 7.01 11.97
C LEU A 191 15.64 6.08 12.88
N GLY A 192 14.81 5.23 12.27
CA GLY A 192 14.00 4.23 12.96
C GLY A 192 12.97 4.81 13.94
N VAL A 193 12.66 4.03 14.97
CA VAL A 193 11.62 4.36 15.98
C VAL A 193 11.83 5.72 16.68
N PRO A 194 13.06 6.13 17.07
CA PRO A 194 13.28 7.46 17.62
C PRO A 194 12.82 8.59 16.70
N ARG A 195 13.03 8.45 15.38
CA ARG A 195 12.63 9.46 14.39
C ARG A 195 11.12 9.43 14.13
N LEU A 196 10.53 8.24 14.04
CA LEU A 196 9.08 8.08 13.93
C LEU A 196 8.36 8.76 15.12
N LYS A 197 8.90 8.61 16.34
CA LYS A 197 8.39 9.28 17.55
C LYS A 197 8.53 10.82 17.50
N GLU A 198 9.59 11.36 16.90
CA GLU A 198 9.74 12.82 16.72
C GLU A 198 8.68 13.39 15.76
N ILE A 199 8.38 12.67 14.67
CA ILE A 199 7.39 13.06 13.65
C ILE A 199 5.98 13.01 14.22
N ILE A 200 5.58 11.86 14.80
CA ILE A 200 4.23 11.62 15.36
C ILE A 200 3.89 12.63 16.47
N ASN A 201 4.87 12.97 17.32
CA ASN A 201 4.71 13.95 18.40
C ASN A 201 4.86 15.42 17.94
N VAL A 202 5.25 15.67 16.69
CA VAL A 202 5.57 17.00 16.15
C VAL A 202 6.54 17.76 17.06
N SER A 203 7.73 17.20 17.28
CA SER A 203 8.74 17.81 18.15
C SER A 203 9.21 19.16 17.60
N LYS A 204 9.08 20.23 18.41
CA LYS A 204 9.59 21.58 18.08
C LYS A 204 11.11 21.69 17.91
N ARG A 205 11.85 20.69 18.38
CA ARG A 205 13.30 20.60 18.25
C ARG A 205 13.62 19.14 17.92
N PRO A 206 13.83 18.78 16.63
CA PRO A 206 14.33 17.45 16.29
C PRO A 206 15.76 17.28 16.83
N LYS A 207 16.19 16.04 17.10
CA LYS A 207 17.55 15.81 17.63
C LYS A 207 18.65 16.11 16.62
N THR A 208 18.37 15.90 15.34
CA THR A 208 19.33 16.09 14.24
C THR A 208 18.69 16.95 13.13
N PRO A 209 18.49 18.27 13.37
CA PRO A 209 17.95 19.20 12.38
C PRO A 209 18.87 19.27 11.16
N SER A 210 18.31 19.22 9.96
CA SER A 210 19.08 19.24 8.72
C SER A 210 18.28 19.67 7.50
N LEU A 211 18.93 20.44 6.63
CA LEU A 211 18.48 20.76 5.28
C LEU A 211 19.26 19.93 4.26
N THR A 212 18.59 19.49 3.19
CA THR A 212 19.24 19.10 1.93
C THR A 212 19.08 20.24 0.94
N VAL A 213 20.17 20.96 0.71
CA VAL A 213 20.23 22.16 -0.12
C VAL A 213 20.77 21.80 -1.49
N PHE A 214 19.95 22.05 -2.52
CA PHE A 214 20.35 21.85 -3.91
C PHE A 214 20.88 23.16 -4.49
N LEU A 215 21.82 23.07 -5.43
CA LEU A 215 22.46 24.21 -6.07
C LEU A 215 21.94 24.43 -7.50
N THR A 216 22.09 25.66 -7.99
CA THR A 216 21.73 26.09 -9.35
C THR A 216 22.93 26.60 -10.14
N GLY A 217 22.80 26.62 -11.47
CA GLY A 217 23.83 27.11 -12.38
C GLY A 217 25.16 26.41 -12.21
N GLN A 218 26.26 27.16 -12.30
CA GLN A 218 27.60 26.58 -12.28
C GLN A 218 28.03 26.05 -10.90
N ALA A 219 27.43 26.53 -9.81
CA ALA A 219 27.69 26.02 -8.46
C ALA A 219 27.20 24.57 -8.27
N ALA A 220 26.26 24.09 -9.10
CA ALA A 220 25.83 22.69 -9.08
C ALA A 220 26.84 21.73 -9.73
N ILE A 221 27.71 22.22 -10.62
CA ILE A 221 28.63 21.40 -11.43
C ILE A 221 30.07 21.50 -10.88
N ASP A 222 30.47 22.70 -10.49
CA ASP A 222 31.83 23.07 -10.08
C ASP A 222 31.98 23.04 -8.55
N ALA A 223 32.90 22.21 -8.07
CA ALA A 223 33.16 22.00 -6.65
C ALA A 223 33.68 23.27 -5.93
N GLU A 224 34.43 24.14 -6.63
CA GLU A 224 34.95 25.37 -6.01
C GLU A 224 33.83 26.39 -5.77
N LYS A 225 32.88 26.49 -6.72
CA LYS A 225 31.70 27.35 -6.61
C LYS A 225 30.66 26.79 -5.64
N ALA A 226 30.55 25.47 -5.54
CA ALA A 226 29.79 24.82 -4.47
C ALA A 226 30.39 25.16 -3.09
N LYS A 227 31.74 25.17 -2.97
CA LYS A 227 32.42 25.59 -1.74
C LYS A 227 32.15 27.06 -1.39
N ASP A 228 32.05 27.96 -2.36
CA ASP A 228 31.67 29.36 -2.09
C ASP A 228 30.28 29.47 -1.43
N VAL A 229 29.31 28.66 -1.87
CA VAL A 229 27.98 28.60 -1.24
C VAL A 229 28.09 28.00 0.15
N LEU A 230 28.85 26.92 0.33
CA LEU A 230 29.09 26.28 1.64
C LEU A 230 29.63 27.30 2.66
N CYS A 231 30.66 28.07 2.30
CA CYS A 231 31.24 29.07 3.18
C CYS A 231 30.26 30.20 3.55
N ARG A 232 29.29 30.54 2.69
CA ARG A 232 28.24 31.53 3.01
C ARG A 232 27.12 30.99 3.90
N LEU A 233 26.92 29.67 3.94
CA LEU A 233 25.90 29.04 4.77
C LEU A 233 26.41 28.64 6.16
N GLU A 234 27.64 28.12 6.25
CA GLU A 234 28.21 27.62 7.50
C GLU A 234 28.54 28.74 8.49
N HIS A 235 27.90 28.72 9.67
CA HIS A 235 28.17 29.67 10.73
C HIS A 235 29.65 29.64 11.15
N THR A 236 30.36 30.74 10.91
CA THR A 236 31.75 30.93 11.28
C THR A 236 31.88 32.13 12.23
N THR A 237 32.15 31.85 13.50
CA THR A 237 32.51 32.86 14.51
C THR A 237 34.02 33.07 14.56
N LEU A 238 34.47 34.18 15.15
CA LEU A 238 35.91 34.46 15.32
C LEU A 238 36.65 33.32 16.04
N ARG A 239 36.04 32.69 17.05
CA ARG A 239 36.59 31.52 17.76
C ARG A 239 36.89 30.33 16.85
N LYS A 240 36.19 30.16 15.73
CA LYS A 240 36.51 29.08 14.77
C LYS A 240 37.82 29.37 14.01
N VAL A 241 38.21 30.62 13.78
CA VAL A 241 39.41 30.99 13.00
C VAL A 241 40.62 31.39 13.83
N VAL A 242 40.43 31.79 15.08
CA VAL A 242 41.53 32.18 16.00
C VAL A 242 42.36 30.98 16.44
N ALA A 243 43.68 31.15 16.40
CA ALA A 243 44.68 30.24 16.95
C ALA A 243 45.05 30.60 18.40
N ASN A 244 45.21 31.90 18.70
CA ASN A 244 45.59 32.38 20.02
C ASN A 244 45.09 33.83 20.28
N THR A 245 44.81 34.16 21.54
CA THR A 245 44.51 35.53 22.01
C THR A 245 45.44 35.89 23.16
N ALA A 246 45.95 37.12 23.17
CA ALA A 246 46.81 37.61 24.24
C ALA A 246 46.66 39.13 24.42
N ILE A 247 46.49 39.56 25.68
CA ILE A 247 46.45 40.98 26.05
C ILE A 247 47.87 41.40 26.46
N TYR A 248 48.39 42.43 25.79
CA TYR A 248 49.68 43.03 26.05
C TYR A 248 49.53 44.46 26.58
N TYR A 249 50.48 44.88 27.40
CA TYR A 249 50.69 46.29 27.73
C TYR A 249 51.73 46.86 26.76
N ASP A 250 51.30 47.73 25.86
CA ASP A 250 52.06 48.23 24.71
C ASP A 250 51.93 49.77 24.67
N PRO A 251 52.70 50.50 25.50
CA PRO A 251 52.39 51.89 25.89
C PRO A 251 52.63 52.94 24.79
N ASP A 252 53.41 52.62 23.76
CA ASP A 252 53.56 53.44 22.56
C ASP A 252 52.97 52.65 21.37
N PRO A 253 51.87 53.11 20.76
CA PRO A 253 51.26 52.40 19.63
C PRO A 253 52.11 52.41 18.35
N ARG A 254 53.04 53.37 18.18
CA ARG A 254 53.96 53.42 17.03
C ARG A 254 55.14 52.49 17.21
N ASN A 255 55.74 52.48 18.41
CA ASN A 255 56.94 51.69 18.70
C ASN A 255 56.65 50.52 19.64
N THR A 256 56.04 49.47 19.10
CA THR A 256 55.57 48.32 19.90
C THR A 256 56.69 47.50 20.55
N VAL A 257 56.38 46.95 21.73
CA VAL A 257 57.21 45.99 22.48
C VAL A 257 57.36 44.65 21.74
N ILE A 258 56.42 44.30 20.86
CA ILE A 258 56.41 43.00 20.15
C ILE A 258 57.32 43.07 18.92
N LYS A 259 58.50 42.46 19.02
CA LYS A 259 59.54 42.46 17.97
C LYS A 259 59.05 41.99 16.60
N GLU A 260 58.16 40.99 16.57
CA GLU A 260 57.60 40.43 15.33
C GLU A 260 56.62 41.38 14.62
N ASP A 261 55.95 42.26 15.38
CA ASP A 261 54.91 43.14 14.84
C ASP A 261 55.48 44.52 14.42
N ARG A 262 56.71 44.85 14.83
CA ARG A 262 57.24 46.22 14.83
C ARG A 262 57.28 46.88 13.45
N ASP A 263 57.78 46.15 12.45
CA ASP A 263 58.06 46.73 11.13
C ASP A 263 56.77 47.11 10.39
N TRP A 264 55.71 46.29 10.50
CA TRP A 264 54.42 46.56 9.86
C TRP A 264 53.57 47.55 10.66
N VAL A 265 53.67 47.57 12.00
CA VAL A 265 52.98 48.55 12.84
C VAL A 265 53.53 49.97 12.62
N SER A 266 54.85 50.14 12.52
CA SER A 266 55.43 51.46 12.16
C SER A 266 54.89 51.94 10.83
N LEU A 267 55.01 51.10 9.78
CA LEU A 267 54.56 51.42 8.43
C LEU A 267 53.08 51.85 8.37
N TYR A 268 52.21 51.20 9.15
CA TYR A 268 50.78 51.55 9.22
C TYR A 268 50.57 52.99 9.76
N TYR A 269 51.23 53.34 10.87
CA TYR A 269 51.11 54.68 11.47
C TYR A 269 51.93 55.77 10.76
N ASP A 270 52.93 55.39 9.97
CA ASP A 270 53.71 56.30 9.13
C ASP A 270 52.96 56.70 7.84
N LEU A 271 51.92 55.94 7.46
CA LEU A 271 51.12 56.13 6.24
C LEU A 271 49.79 56.89 6.45
N GLY A 272 49.35 57.16 7.69
CA GLY A 272 48.04 57.76 7.96
C GLY A 272 48.01 58.72 9.15
N ASP A 273 47.17 59.77 9.02
CA ASP A 273 46.93 60.80 10.04
C ASP A 273 46.03 60.30 11.18
N PHE A 274 46.48 59.26 11.90
CA PHE A 274 45.77 58.71 13.05
C PHE A 274 46.16 59.42 14.35
N ASP A 275 45.17 59.78 15.19
CA ASP A 275 45.42 60.35 16.51
C ASP A 275 45.81 59.27 17.52
N VAL A 276 47.12 58.98 17.54
CA VAL A 276 47.75 57.97 18.39
C VAL A 276 47.58 58.28 19.89
N ALA A 277 47.35 59.53 20.28
CA ALA A 277 47.26 59.93 21.69
C ALA A 277 46.00 59.41 22.39
N ARG A 278 44.98 58.96 21.62
CA ARG A 278 43.69 58.48 22.13
C ARG A 278 43.61 56.97 22.35
N ALA A 279 44.61 56.21 21.92
CA ALA A 279 44.58 54.76 21.98
C ALA A 279 45.03 54.25 23.37
N SER A 280 44.25 53.36 24.01
CA SER A 280 44.63 52.78 25.30
C SER A 280 45.99 52.08 25.24
N PRO A 281 46.85 52.19 26.28
CA PRO A 281 48.09 51.43 26.41
C PRO A 281 47.91 49.91 26.40
N TRP A 282 46.71 49.41 26.72
CA TRP A 282 46.38 47.99 26.65
C TRP A 282 45.93 47.61 25.23
N MET A 283 46.45 46.48 24.73
CA MET A 283 46.20 46.01 23.37
C MET A 283 45.88 44.51 23.36
N LEU A 284 44.77 44.14 22.72
CA LEU A 284 44.38 42.76 22.48
C LEU A 284 44.96 42.30 21.14
N ARG A 285 45.91 41.36 21.18
CA ARG A 285 46.49 40.71 20.00
C ARG A 285 45.78 39.38 19.77
N ILE A 286 45.25 39.20 18.57
CA ILE A 286 44.58 37.99 18.12
C ILE A 286 45.39 37.41 16.95
N GLU A 287 45.81 36.16 17.09
CA GLU A 287 46.54 35.41 16.05
C GLU A 287 45.59 34.42 15.38
N LEU A 288 45.50 34.48 14.05
CA LEU A 288 44.53 33.74 13.23
C LEU A 288 45.18 32.55 12.51
N ASP A 289 44.49 31.41 12.48
CA ASP A 289 44.96 30.19 11.80
C ASP A 289 44.80 30.34 10.27
N ARG A 290 45.93 30.58 9.58
CA ARG A 290 46.02 30.63 8.11
C ARG A 290 45.30 29.48 7.40
N LYS A 291 45.31 28.26 7.96
CA LYS A 291 44.62 27.11 7.33
C LYS A 291 43.11 27.28 7.35
N ARG A 292 42.54 27.82 8.43
CA ARG A 292 41.10 28.04 8.57
C ARG A 292 40.62 29.27 7.81
N MET A 293 41.44 30.33 7.76
CA MET A 293 41.20 31.51 6.92
C MET A 293 41.04 31.10 5.44
N VAL A 294 42.00 30.33 4.91
CA VAL A 294 41.95 29.81 3.53
C VAL A 294 40.78 28.85 3.31
N ASP A 295 40.51 27.94 4.25
CA ASP A 295 39.39 26.99 4.10
C ASP A 295 38.02 27.68 4.05
N LYS A 296 37.82 28.75 4.84
CA LYS A 296 36.59 29.55 4.87
C LYS A 296 36.54 30.69 3.84
N LYS A 297 37.62 30.90 3.07
CA LYS A 297 37.78 32.03 2.12
C LYS A 297 37.55 33.41 2.77
N LEU A 298 38.11 33.59 3.97
CA LEU A 298 38.11 34.87 4.70
C LEU A 298 39.43 35.62 4.49
N THR A 299 39.35 36.95 4.39
CA THR A 299 40.51 37.87 4.33
C THR A 299 40.63 38.64 5.65
N MET A 300 41.83 39.16 5.97
CA MET A 300 42.02 40.00 7.16
C MET A 300 41.16 41.28 7.12
N GLU A 301 41.02 41.88 5.94
CA GLU A 301 40.17 43.06 5.68
C GLU A 301 38.70 42.81 6.06
N SER A 302 38.11 41.70 5.58
CA SER A 302 36.72 41.32 5.88
C SER A 302 36.47 41.13 7.39
N ILE A 303 37.44 40.60 8.13
CA ILE A 303 37.36 40.47 9.59
C ILE A 303 37.47 41.85 10.27
N ALA A 304 38.42 42.70 9.85
CA ALA A 304 38.61 44.03 10.42
C ALA A 304 37.40 44.94 10.18
N GLU A 305 36.81 44.92 8.98
CA GLU A 305 35.54 45.59 8.67
C GLU A 305 34.42 45.09 9.59
N LYS A 306 34.31 43.78 9.81
CA LYS A 306 33.25 43.19 10.63
C LYS A 306 33.36 43.55 12.12
N VAL A 307 34.59 43.57 12.65
CA VAL A 307 34.88 44.04 14.01
C VAL A 307 34.52 45.52 14.15
N SER A 308 34.99 46.36 13.23
CA SER A 308 34.73 47.81 13.24
C SER A 308 33.23 48.12 13.07
N ALA A 309 32.50 47.37 12.24
CA ALA A 309 31.06 47.51 12.08
C ALA A 309 30.25 47.05 13.30
N SER A 310 30.80 46.15 14.14
CA SER A 310 30.12 45.65 15.34
C SER A 310 30.30 46.55 16.56
N PHE A 311 31.45 47.23 16.68
CA PHE A 311 31.81 48.06 17.84
C PHE A 311 31.97 49.56 17.52
N GLY A 312 31.75 49.97 16.26
CA GLY A 312 31.83 51.37 15.85
C GLY A 312 33.24 51.95 15.94
N ASN A 313 33.33 53.23 16.29
CA ASN A 313 34.60 53.97 16.38
C ASN A 313 35.32 53.77 17.74
N ASP A 314 34.70 53.06 18.68
CA ASP A 314 35.22 52.89 20.05
C ASP A 314 36.41 51.90 20.09
N LEU A 315 36.56 51.06 19.05
CA LEU A 315 37.67 50.13 18.88
C LEU A 315 38.50 50.47 17.63
N SER A 316 39.80 50.69 17.83
CA SER A 316 40.79 50.75 16.76
C SER A 316 41.26 49.34 16.40
N CYS A 317 41.01 48.93 15.16
CA CYS A 317 41.40 47.62 14.64
C CYS A 317 42.50 47.78 13.57
N ILE A 318 43.69 47.21 13.80
CA ILE A 318 44.77 47.16 12.81
C ILE A 318 45.16 45.71 12.50
N PHE A 319 45.53 45.43 11.26
CA PHE A 319 45.90 44.10 10.79
C PHE A 319 47.15 44.14 9.91
N ASN A 320 47.81 43.00 9.77
CA ASN A 320 48.87 42.79 8.79
C ASN A 320 48.35 42.13 7.51
N ASP A 321 49.13 42.22 6.44
CA ASP A 321 48.80 41.67 5.12
C ASP A 321 48.67 40.13 5.15
N ASP A 322 47.76 39.57 4.35
CA ASP A 322 47.47 38.14 4.18
C ASP A 322 48.72 37.33 3.75
N ASN A 323 49.75 38.00 3.23
CA ASN A 323 51.05 37.41 2.87
C ASN A 323 51.99 37.18 4.09
N SER A 324 51.71 37.77 5.25
CA SER A 324 52.57 37.70 6.45
C SER A 324 52.58 36.30 7.09
N GLU A 325 53.74 35.79 7.55
CA GLU A 325 53.85 34.41 8.08
C GLU A 325 52.79 34.07 9.15
N LYS A 326 52.59 34.98 10.10
CA LYS A 326 51.49 34.96 11.08
C LYS A 326 50.44 36.00 10.68
N LEU A 327 49.17 35.62 10.72
CA LEU A 327 48.04 36.54 10.55
C LEU A 327 47.67 37.13 11.91
N VAL A 328 47.76 38.45 12.07
CA VAL A 328 47.67 39.14 13.36
C VAL A 328 46.71 40.32 13.26
N LEU A 329 45.72 40.31 14.15
CA LEU A 329 44.79 41.41 14.38
C LEU A 329 45.14 42.05 15.74
N ARG A 330 45.28 43.36 15.79
CA ARG A 330 45.48 44.12 17.04
C ARG A 330 44.29 45.04 17.25
N ILE A 331 43.71 44.97 18.44
CA ILE A 331 42.57 45.80 18.85
C ILE A 331 42.99 46.65 20.04
N ARG A 332 42.72 47.96 19.97
CA ARG A 332 42.86 48.93 21.08
C ARG A 332 41.54 49.66 21.27
N ILE A 333 41.27 50.11 22.49
CA ILE A 333 40.14 51.00 22.80
C ILE A 333 40.55 52.43 22.45
N MET A 334 39.65 53.21 21.85
CA MET A 334 39.83 54.64 21.60
C MET A 334 39.10 55.47 22.65
N GLY A 335 39.78 56.46 23.22
CA GLY A 335 39.17 57.45 24.12
C GLY A 335 38.15 58.34 23.40
N GLN A 336 37.06 58.67 24.10
CA GLN A 336 35.98 59.50 23.58
C GLN A 336 36.38 60.98 23.54
N ASP A 337 35.91 61.73 22.52
CA ASP A 337 36.16 63.18 22.44
C ASP A 337 35.19 63.94 23.35
N GLY A 338 35.61 64.36 24.56
CA GLY A 338 34.77 65.30 25.31
C GLY A 338 35.10 65.66 26.77
N GLU A 339 35.69 64.78 27.58
CA GLU A 339 35.81 65.00 29.04
C GLU A 339 37.24 65.28 29.49
N LYS A 340 37.78 66.46 29.10
CA LYS A 340 39.11 66.94 29.54
C LYS A 340 39.11 67.77 30.83
N ASP A 341 37.95 68.01 31.43
CA ASP A 341 37.82 68.92 32.57
C ASP A 341 37.87 68.21 33.95
N ASP A 342 37.78 66.87 34.01
CA ASP A 342 37.83 66.08 35.25
C ASP A 342 39.11 65.20 35.41
N GLU A 343 40.00 65.16 34.41
CA GLU A 343 41.15 64.24 34.37
C GLU A 343 42.28 64.55 35.39
N GLU A 344 42.36 65.76 35.97
CA GLU A 344 43.41 66.12 36.94
C GLU A 344 43.22 65.51 38.34
N GLU A 345 42.00 65.09 38.73
CA GLU A 345 41.75 64.50 40.06
C GLU A 345 41.78 62.97 40.06
N ALA A 346 41.40 62.30 38.95
CA ALA A 346 41.38 60.84 38.83
C ALA A 346 42.79 60.20 38.77
N ALA A 347 43.79 60.91 38.22
CA ALA A 347 45.15 60.38 38.01
C ALA A 347 45.89 59.97 39.30
N ALA A 348 45.43 60.41 40.47
CA ALA A 348 46.03 60.11 41.78
C ALA A 348 45.56 58.77 42.40
N THR A 349 44.41 58.24 41.97
CA THR A 349 43.85 56.98 42.47
C THR A 349 43.86 55.92 41.37
N GLY A 350 44.76 54.94 41.46
CA GLY A 350 44.96 53.91 40.43
C GLY A 350 43.86 52.85 40.32
N VAL A 351 42.59 53.25 40.35
CA VAL A 351 41.39 52.41 40.32
C VAL A 351 41.00 52.07 38.88
N ASP A 352 40.94 53.07 38.00
CA ASP A 352 40.42 52.95 36.63
C ASP A 352 41.28 52.02 35.73
N LYS A 353 42.57 51.90 36.04
CA LYS A 353 43.52 51.08 35.25
C LYS A 353 43.27 49.56 35.35
N LEU A 354 42.47 49.12 36.31
CA LEU A 354 41.99 47.73 36.42
C LEU A 354 40.73 47.47 35.57
N GLU A 355 40.00 48.53 35.21
CA GLU A 355 38.78 48.45 34.41
C GLU A 355 39.12 48.14 32.95
N ASP A 356 40.08 48.86 32.33
CA ASP A 356 40.57 48.61 30.97
C ASP A 356 40.92 47.12 30.70
N GLN A 357 41.67 46.48 31.61
CA GLN A 357 42.09 45.09 31.43
C GLN A 357 40.91 44.11 31.56
N THR A 358 39.96 44.39 32.45
CA THR A 358 38.77 43.54 32.62
C THR A 358 37.76 43.76 31.47
N PHE A 359 37.66 44.99 30.97
CA PHE A 359 36.87 45.36 29.79
C PHE A 359 37.41 44.71 28.50
N LEU A 360 38.73 44.70 28.28
CA LEU A 360 39.34 43.97 27.14
C LEU A 360 39.09 42.47 27.20
N ARG A 361 39.06 41.84 28.40
CA ARG A 361 38.67 40.43 28.55
C ARG A 361 37.19 40.19 28.26
N LEU A 362 36.32 41.14 28.57
CA LEU A 362 34.89 41.07 28.24
C LEU A 362 34.69 41.18 26.71
N ILE A 363 35.37 42.13 26.07
CA ILE A 363 35.40 42.29 24.61
C ILE A 363 35.96 41.02 23.94
N GLU A 364 37.07 40.46 24.44
CA GLU A 364 37.64 39.20 23.94
C GLU A 364 36.62 38.06 23.98
N GLN A 365 35.91 37.88 25.09
CA GLN A 365 34.90 36.83 25.21
C GLN A 365 33.74 37.04 24.22
N ASN A 366 33.21 38.26 24.13
CA ASN A 366 32.11 38.62 23.23
C ASN A 366 32.49 38.46 21.75
N LEU A 367 33.64 39.00 21.34
CA LEU A 367 34.19 38.83 19.97
C LEU A 367 34.35 37.36 19.58
N LEU A 368 34.74 36.50 20.52
CA LEU A 368 34.94 35.07 20.25
C LEU A 368 33.62 34.26 20.25
N SER A 369 32.60 34.61 21.04
CA SER A 369 31.33 33.86 21.07
C SER A 369 30.27 34.40 20.12
N ASP A 370 30.06 35.71 20.09
CA ASP A 370 28.84 36.33 19.58
C ASP A 370 29.04 36.93 18.18
N MET A 371 30.27 37.34 17.83
CA MET A 371 30.55 37.92 16.52
C MET A 371 30.53 36.87 15.41
N THR A 372 29.47 36.94 14.59
CA THR A 372 29.32 36.21 13.33
C THR A 372 30.22 36.85 12.26
N LEU A 373 31.20 36.11 11.72
CA LEU A 373 31.98 36.59 10.57
C LEU A 373 31.20 36.36 9.28
N GLN A 374 30.73 35.12 9.09
CA GLN A 374 30.00 34.67 7.91
C GLN A 374 29.10 33.48 8.29
N GLY A 375 28.07 33.19 7.50
CA GLY A 375 27.16 32.06 7.72
C GLY A 375 25.85 32.42 8.40
N ILE A 376 24.99 31.42 8.58
CA ILE A 376 23.70 31.55 9.26
C ILE A 376 23.81 30.90 10.64
N GLU A 377 23.59 31.67 11.71
CA GLU A 377 23.83 31.27 13.12
C GLU A 377 23.37 29.86 13.51
N SER A 378 22.17 29.46 13.06
CA SER A 378 21.57 28.16 13.39
C SER A 378 22.10 26.98 12.58
N ILE A 379 23.00 27.21 11.61
CA ILE A 379 23.66 26.18 10.79
C ILE A 379 25.11 26.01 11.28
N ALA A 380 25.33 25.06 12.18
CA ALA A 380 26.61 24.86 12.85
C ALA A 380 27.72 24.35 11.91
N LYS A 381 27.35 23.55 10.90
CA LYS A 381 28.24 22.93 9.92
C LYS A 381 27.49 22.60 8.62
N VAL A 382 28.22 22.53 7.50
CA VAL A 382 27.69 22.14 6.20
C VAL A 382 28.61 21.09 5.56
N TYR A 383 28.01 20.08 4.94
CA TYR A 383 28.68 18.96 4.29
C TYR A 383 28.40 18.98 2.79
N MET A 384 29.45 19.03 1.97
CA MET A 384 29.35 18.95 0.51
C MET A 384 29.64 17.53 0.03
N HIS A 385 28.77 16.96 -0.80
CA HIS A 385 29.02 15.68 -1.45
C HIS A 385 28.30 15.55 -2.80
N LEU A 386 28.72 14.58 -3.61
CA LEU A 386 27.98 14.14 -4.80
C LEU A 386 26.99 13.03 -4.41
N PRO A 387 25.72 13.11 -4.84
CA PRO A 387 24.72 12.12 -4.51
C PRO A 387 24.99 10.79 -5.24
N LYS A 388 25.17 9.71 -4.46
CA LYS A 388 25.31 8.36 -5.00
C LYS A 388 23.98 7.83 -5.55
N GLU A 389 22.90 8.01 -4.79
CA GLU A 389 21.53 7.60 -5.15
C GLU A 389 20.96 8.43 -6.30
N ASP A 390 20.29 7.77 -7.25
CA ASP A 390 19.55 8.43 -8.32
C ASP A 390 18.36 9.27 -7.80
N SER A 391 17.85 8.95 -6.60
CA SER A 391 16.80 9.68 -5.89
C SER A 391 17.13 11.17 -5.67
N LYS A 392 18.42 11.48 -5.46
CA LYS A 392 18.97 12.82 -5.17
C LYS A 392 19.61 13.48 -6.41
N LYS A 393 19.72 12.79 -7.55
CA LYS A 393 20.29 13.34 -8.79
C LYS A 393 19.27 14.23 -9.51
N ARG A 394 19.75 15.20 -10.30
CA ARG A 394 18.88 16.01 -11.17
C ARG A 394 18.50 15.18 -12.38
N VAL A 395 17.19 15.00 -12.57
CA VAL A 395 16.64 14.30 -13.74
C VAL A 395 16.50 15.29 -14.89
N MET A 396 17.05 14.94 -16.04
CA MET A 396 16.89 15.67 -17.30
C MET A 396 16.31 14.73 -18.37
N PHE A 397 15.64 15.30 -19.36
CA PHE A 397 15.16 14.56 -20.52
C PHE A 397 16.10 14.79 -21.70
N ASN A 398 16.59 13.72 -22.29
CA ASN A 398 17.32 13.76 -23.56
C ASN A 398 16.34 14.03 -24.73
N GLU A 399 16.86 14.38 -25.91
CA GLU A 399 16.05 14.64 -27.11
C GLU A 399 15.24 13.42 -27.57
N ASP A 400 15.71 12.20 -27.30
CA ASP A 400 14.98 10.93 -27.51
C ASP A 400 13.86 10.68 -26.47
N GLY A 401 13.83 11.48 -25.41
CA GLY A 401 12.92 11.34 -24.29
C GLY A 401 13.29 10.23 -23.28
N SER A 402 14.54 9.78 -23.25
CA SER A 402 15.10 8.99 -22.15
C SER A 402 15.34 9.85 -20.90
N TYR A 403 15.39 9.21 -19.73
CA TYR A 403 15.75 9.84 -18.46
C TYR A 403 17.28 9.85 -18.30
N HIS A 404 17.86 11.01 -18.08
CA HIS A 404 19.29 11.18 -17.81
C HIS A 404 19.50 11.78 -16.41
N TYR A 405 20.26 11.07 -15.56
CA TYR A 405 20.51 11.46 -14.16
C TYR A 405 21.85 12.18 -14.04
N VAL A 406 21.81 13.47 -13.70
CA VAL A 406 23.01 14.28 -13.47
C VAL A 406 23.31 14.37 -11.97
N ALA A 407 24.52 13.98 -11.58
CA ALA A 407 25.04 14.20 -10.24
C ALA A 407 25.50 15.65 -10.08
N ASP A 408 24.61 16.49 -9.53
CA ASP A 408 24.95 17.83 -9.04
C ASP A 408 25.62 17.74 -7.66
N TRP A 409 26.49 18.69 -7.31
CA TRP A 409 26.92 18.90 -5.94
C TRP A 409 25.73 19.32 -5.07
N ILE A 410 25.57 18.66 -3.93
CA ILE A 410 24.56 18.99 -2.92
C ILE A 410 25.21 19.30 -1.59
N LEU A 411 24.57 20.19 -0.83
CA LEU A 411 25.00 20.58 0.51
C LEU A 411 23.99 20.04 1.53
N GLU A 412 24.46 19.35 2.57
CA GLU A 412 23.63 18.94 3.70
C GLU A 412 24.07 19.68 4.97
N THR A 413 23.12 20.30 5.67
CA THR A 413 23.42 21.14 6.85
C THR A 413 23.27 20.37 8.16
N ASP A 414 24.00 20.79 9.18
CA ASP A 414 23.75 20.48 10.59
C ASP A 414 23.12 21.73 11.22
N GLY A 415 21.84 21.66 11.53
CA GLY A 415 20.98 22.81 11.83
C GLY A 415 20.08 23.24 10.67
N THR A 416 19.05 24.02 10.99
CA THR A 416 17.95 24.44 10.10
C THR A 416 17.78 25.96 10.09
N CYS A 417 17.51 26.51 8.89
CA CYS A 417 17.10 27.90 8.67
C CYS A 417 16.53 28.09 7.25
N LEU A 418 15.52 27.30 6.90
CA LEU A 418 14.96 27.18 5.55
C LEU A 418 14.67 28.55 4.91
N MET A 419 14.06 29.49 5.65
CA MET A 419 13.76 30.83 5.12
C MET A 419 15.00 31.61 4.66
N LYS A 420 16.09 31.62 5.44
CA LYS A 420 17.34 32.32 5.06
C LYS A 420 18.05 31.57 3.92
N VAL A 421 18.07 30.24 3.98
CA VAL A 421 18.73 29.40 2.97
C VAL A 421 18.05 29.48 1.59
N LEU A 422 16.72 29.55 1.54
CA LEU A 422 15.98 29.73 0.28
C LEU A 422 16.20 31.11 -0.37
N ALA A 423 16.60 32.12 0.41
CA ALA A 423 16.92 33.46 -0.08
C ALA A 423 18.37 33.60 -0.59
N GLU A 424 19.22 32.60 -0.38
CA GLU A 424 20.64 32.66 -0.75
C GLU A 424 20.92 32.48 -2.24
N ARG A 425 21.99 33.12 -2.71
CA ARG A 425 22.35 33.10 -4.14
C ARG A 425 22.96 31.76 -4.54
N ASN A 426 22.55 31.26 -5.71
CA ASN A 426 22.91 29.95 -6.30
C ASN A 426 22.34 28.74 -5.54
N VAL A 427 21.45 28.94 -4.57
CA VAL A 427 20.61 27.88 -4.00
C VAL A 427 19.39 27.63 -4.92
N ASP A 428 18.87 26.41 -4.92
CA ASP A 428 17.64 26.02 -5.61
C ASP A 428 16.44 26.08 -4.66
N PRO A 429 15.53 27.06 -4.80
CA PRO A 429 14.39 27.19 -3.91
C PRO A 429 13.26 26.19 -4.19
N VAL A 430 13.32 25.42 -5.28
CA VAL A 430 12.28 24.46 -5.69
C VAL A 430 12.59 23.06 -5.18
N ARG A 431 13.88 22.67 -5.15
CA ARG A 431 14.31 21.32 -4.72
C ARG A 431 14.76 21.23 -3.27
N THR A 432 15.16 22.33 -2.64
CA THR A 432 15.68 22.34 -1.26
C THR A 432 14.61 21.89 -0.25
N VAL A 433 14.99 21.00 0.68
CA VAL A 433 14.08 20.41 1.68
C VAL A 433 14.67 20.45 3.08
N SER A 434 13.80 20.64 4.08
CA SER A 434 14.11 20.49 5.50
C SER A 434 13.61 19.15 6.03
N ASN A 435 14.20 18.66 7.12
CA ASN A 435 13.65 17.58 7.92
C ASN A 435 12.86 18.10 9.15
N ASP A 436 12.83 19.42 9.38
CA ASP A 436 12.03 20.04 10.42
C ASP A 436 10.63 20.39 9.91
N ILE A 437 9.63 19.65 10.39
CA ILE A 437 8.23 19.77 9.97
C ILE A 437 7.62 21.08 10.49
N VAL A 438 8.07 21.60 11.64
CA VAL A 438 7.55 22.84 12.22
C VAL A 438 8.05 24.04 11.43
N GLU A 439 9.33 24.03 11.03
CA GLU A 439 9.90 25.04 10.14
C GLU A 439 9.19 25.06 8.77
N ILE A 440 8.88 23.89 8.19
CA ILE A 440 8.14 23.80 6.93
C ILE A 440 6.73 24.39 7.06
N PHE A 441 6.06 24.22 8.21
CA PHE A 441 4.76 24.83 8.47
C PHE A 441 4.84 26.36 8.44
N GLU A 442 5.86 26.94 9.09
CA GLU A 442 6.05 28.39 9.19
C GLU A 442 6.47 29.03 7.86
N VAL A 443 7.28 28.34 7.03
CA VAL A 443 7.84 28.89 5.79
C VAL A 443 7.02 28.55 4.54
N LEU A 444 6.48 27.34 4.43
CA LEU A 444 5.82 26.82 3.22
C LEU A 444 4.34 26.45 3.42
N GLY A 445 3.86 26.35 4.66
CA GLY A 445 2.45 26.09 4.99
C GLY A 445 2.03 24.62 5.00
N ILE A 446 0.74 24.39 5.28
CA ILE A 446 0.20 23.09 5.69
C ILE A 446 0.22 22.00 4.60
N GLU A 447 0.09 22.36 3.31
CA GLU A 447 0.16 21.38 2.20
C GLU A 447 1.61 20.89 1.97
N ALA A 448 2.60 21.78 2.16
CA ALA A 448 4.00 21.39 2.12
C ALA A 448 4.34 20.47 3.30
N VAL A 449 3.80 20.75 4.48
CA VAL A 449 3.88 19.89 5.68
C VAL A 449 3.31 18.50 5.41
N ARG A 450 2.10 18.41 4.84
CA ARG A 450 1.45 17.13 4.50
C ARG A 450 2.40 16.24 3.68
N LYS A 451 3.01 16.80 2.63
CA LYS A 451 3.95 16.05 1.77
C LYS A 451 5.31 15.81 2.42
N ALA A 452 5.75 16.69 3.33
CA ALA A 452 6.99 16.50 4.10
C ALA A 452 6.87 15.34 5.09
N ILE A 453 5.76 15.27 5.84
CA ILE A 453 5.48 14.14 6.76
C ILE A 453 5.44 12.82 5.99
N GLU A 454 4.71 12.77 4.87
CA GLU A 454 4.62 11.58 4.02
C GLU A 454 6.00 11.10 3.56
N ARG A 455 6.85 12.02 3.07
CA ARG A 455 8.21 11.71 2.61
C ARG A 455 9.11 11.24 3.74
N GLU A 456 9.06 11.90 4.89
CA GLU A 456 9.92 11.59 6.03
C GLU A 456 9.53 10.25 6.67
N MET A 457 8.23 10.00 6.87
CA MET A 457 7.73 8.71 7.34
C MET A 457 8.09 7.57 6.39
N ASN A 458 7.89 7.76 5.08
CA ASN A 458 8.25 6.77 4.09
C ASN A 458 9.77 6.52 4.06
N HIS A 459 10.59 7.56 4.27
CA HIS A 459 12.05 7.40 4.39
C HIS A 459 12.45 6.57 5.61
N VAL A 460 11.85 6.82 6.77
CA VAL A 460 12.10 6.06 8.01
C VAL A 460 11.74 4.58 7.83
N ILE A 461 10.59 4.27 7.22
CA ILE A 461 10.10 2.89 7.06
C ILE A 461 10.88 2.14 5.96
N SER A 462 11.07 2.77 4.80
CA SER A 462 11.77 2.13 3.66
C SER A 462 13.28 1.93 3.88
N PHE A 463 13.87 2.62 4.87
CA PHE A 463 15.27 2.41 5.27
C PHE A 463 15.55 0.97 5.73
N ASP A 464 14.58 0.33 6.40
CA ASP A 464 14.65 -1.06 6.88
C ASP A 464 14.32 -2.09 5.78
N GLY A 465 14.14 -1.65 4.53
CA GLY A 465 13.61 -2.47 3.43
C GLY A 465 12.11 -2.77 3.52
N SER A 466 11.48 -2.41 4.63
CA SER A 466 10.04 -2.55 4.88
C SER A 466 9.20 -1.68 3.92
N TYR A 467 8.07 -2.22 3.45
CA TYR A 467 7.12 -1.49 2.59
C TYR A 467 5.78 -1.32 3.30
N VAL A 468 5.27 -0.07 3.30
CA VAL A 468 3.89 0.26 3.71
C VAL A 468 3.16 0.90 2.54
N ASN A 469 1.92 0.49 2.33
CA ASN A 469 1.09 1.02 1.25
C ASN A 469 0.78 2.52 1.48
N TYR A 470 0.98 3.32 0.43
CA TYR A 470 0.72 4.77 0.40
C TYR A 470 -0.59 5.19 1.09
N ARG A 471 -1.67 4.40 0.95
CA ARG A 471 -2.97 4.70 1.56
C ARG A 471 -2.92 4.93 3.09
N HIS A 472 -2.09 4.18 3.81
CA HIS A 472 -2.02 4.27 5.28
C HIS A 472 -1.19 5.48 5.71
N LEU A 473 -0.08 5.74 5.00
CA LEU A 473 0.76 6.92 5.19
C LEU A 473 -0.03 8.21 4.89
N ALA A 474 -0.71 8.26 3.75
CA ALA A 474 -1.53 9.40 3.34
C ALA A 474 -2.64 9.68 4.35
N LEU A 475 -3.38 8.65 4.80
CA LEU A 475 -4.45 8.82 5.78
C LEU A 475 -3.95 9.41 7.12
N LEU A 476 -2.77 8.99 7.60
CA LEU A 476 -2.20 9.59 8.81
C LEU A 476 -1.77 11.06 8.58
N CYS A 477 -1.11 11.34 7.46
CA CYS A 477 -0.70 12.71 7.09
C CYS A 477 -1.92 13.65 7.00
N ASP A 478 -3.02 13.16 6.43
CA ASP A 478 -4.28 13.89 6.32
C ASP A 478 -4.88 14.17 7.70
N ILE A 479 -4.96 13.18 8.59
CA ILE A 479 -5.45 13.36 9.97
C ILE A 479 -4.58 14.36 10.75
N MET A 480 -3.26 14.37 10.53
CA MET A 480 -2.34 15.31 11.18
C MET A 480 -2.44 16.77 10.66
N THR A 481 -3.10 17.00 9.51
CA THR A 481 -3.09 18.30 8.81
C THR A 481 -4.47 18.90 8.49
N VAL A 482 -5.55 18.09 8.51
CA VAL A 482 -6.91 18.46 8.07
C VAL A 482 -7.51 19.70 8.78
N LYS A 483 -7.09 20.01 10.01
CA LYS A 483 -7.55 21.19 10.76
C LYS A 483 -6.87 22.51 10.35
N GLY A 484 -5.90 22.49 9.44
CA GLY A 484 -5.14 23.67 9.02
C GLY A 484 -3.99 24.06 9.96
N HIS A 485 -3.79 23.31 11.05
CA HIS A 485 -2.64 23.39 11.94
C HIS A 485 -2.10 21.99 12.22
N LEU A 486 -0.81 21.90 12.54
CA LEU A 486 -0.16 20.63 12.91
C LEU A 486 -0.83 19.99 14.14
N MET A 487 -1.27 18.75 14.00
CA MET A 487 -1.80 17.93 15.09
C MET A 487 -0.84 16.78 15.42
N ALA A 488 -0.26 16.82 16.61
CA ALA A 488 0.52 15.70 17.15
C ALA A 488 -0.42 14.56 17.58
N ILE A 489 -0.06 13.31 17.29
CA ILE A 489 -0.83 12.14 17.73
C ILE A 489 -0.39 11.78 19.17
N THR A 490 -0.85 12.61 20.10
CA THR A 490 -0.63 12.52 21.55
C THR A 490 -1.92 12.93 22.26
N ARG A 491 -2.06 12.64 23.56
CA ARG A 491 -3.18 13.16 24.38
C ARG A 491 -3.46 14.66 24.16
N HIS A 492 -2.41 15.49 24.13
CA HIS A 492 -2.52 16.93 23.95
C HIS A 492 -2.99 17.38 22.56
N GLY A 493 -2.86 16.52 21.53
CA GLY A 493 -3.40 16.77 20.20
C GLY A 493 -4.80 16.19 20.01
N ILE A 494 -5.05 14.99 20.54
CA ILE A 494 -6.37 14.32 20.50
C ILE A 494 -7.40 15.14 21.30
N ASN A 495 -7.04 15.66 22.48
CA ASN A 495 -7.94 16.45 23.32
C ASN A 495 -8.31 17.83 22.72
N ARG A 496 -7.62 18.25 21.65
CA ARG A 496 -7.93 19.45 20.86
C ARG A 496 -8.82 19.17 19.63
N GLN A 497 -9.20 17.92 19.39
CA GLN A 497 -10.17 17.60 18.35
C GLN A 497 -11.59 17.92 18.85
N ASP A 498 -12.46 18.32 17.92
CA ASP A 498 -13.90 18.49 18.17
C ASP A 498 -14.62 17.12 18.25
N THR A 499 -14.09 16.22 19.08
CA THR A 499 -14.64 14.90 19.38
C THR A 499 -15.39 14.95 20.71
N GLY A 500 -16.43 14.11 20.84
CA GLY A 500 -17.28 14.09 22.04
C GLY A 500 -16.48 13.80 23.31
N ALA A 501 -16.92 14.36 24.44
CA ALA A 501 -16.29 14.16 25.74
C ALA A 501 -16.06 12.68 26.09
N LEU A 502 -16.97 11.76 25.70
CA LEU A 502 -16.81 10.32 25.96
C LEU A 502 -15.69 9.71 25.11
N ALA A 503 -15.53 10.16 23.86
CA ALA A 503 -14.46 9.74 22.97
C ALA A 503 -13.09 10.27 23.43
N ARG A 504 -13.04 11.50 23.97
CA ARG A 504 -11.79 12.07 24.52
C ARG A 504 -11.42 11.44 25.86
N CYS A 505 -12.39 11.23 26.76
CA CYS A 505 -12.12 10.65 28.08
C CYS A 505 -11.69 9.17 28.02
N SER A 506 -11.84 8.48 26.87
CA SER A 506 -11.32 7.12 26.66
C SER A 506 -9.79 7.07 26.48
N PHE A 507 -9.08 8.20 26.40
CA PHE A 507 -7.65 8.26 26.16
C PHE A 507 -6.91 9.15 27.19
N GLU A 508 -6.11 8.52 28.06
CA GLU A 508 -5.26 9.11 29.12
C GLU A 508 -5.96 9.98 30.20
N GLU A 509 -6.72 11.02 29.86
CA GLU A 509 -7.12 12.12 30.78
C GLU A 509 -8.61 12.06 31.19
N THR A 510 -9.11 10.90 31.63
CA THR A 510 -10.56 10.64 31.83
C THR A 510 -11.27 11.62 32.78
N VAL A 511 -10.73 11.87 33.98
CA VAL A 511 -11.45 12.64 35.02
C VAL A 511 -11.52 14.12 34.67
N ASP A 512 -10.42 14.70 34.20
CA ASP A 512 -10.34 16.13 33.90
C ASP A 512 -11.25 16.51 32.73
N ILE A 513 -11.28 15.68 31.68
CA ILE A 513 -12.19 15.85 30.53
C ILE A 513 -13.66 15.80 30.96
N LEU A 514 -14.03 14.85 31.82
CA LEU A 514 -15.41 14.73 32.30
C LEU A 514 -15.81 15.90 33.22
N MET A 515 -14.89 16.41 34.03
CA MET A 515 -15.13 17.61 34.85
C MET A 515 -15.27 18.87 33.99
N GLU A 516 -14.44 19.05 32.97
CA GLU A 516 -14.53 20.17 32.03
C GLU A 516 -15.84 20.11 31.22
N ALA A 517 -16.18 18.95 30.66
CA ALA A 517 -17.41 18.70 29.92
C ALA A 517 -18.66 18.93 30.79
N ALA A 518 -18.65 18.49 32.05
CA ALA A 518 -19.73 18.74 32.99
C ALA A 518 -19.86 20.24 33.35
N SER A 519 -18.74 20.95 33.49
CA SER A 519 -18.74 22.39 33.80
C SER A 519 -19.23 23.26 32.64
N SER A 520 -18.98 22.82 31.40
CA SER A 520 -19.39 23.50 30.16
C SER A 520 -20.76 23.04 29.63
N ALA A 521 -21.35 22.00 30.23
CA ALA A 521 -22.56 21.30 29.77
C ALA A 521 -22.44 20.81 28.31
N GLU A 522 -21.29 20.20 27.98
CA GLU A 522 -21.04 19.63 26.66
C GLU A 522 -22.01 18.49 26.34
N VAL A 523 -22.52 18.46 25.10
CA VAL A 523 -23.46 17.44 24.63
C VAL A 523 -22.76 16.52 23.64
N ASP A 524 -22.52 15.28 24.04
CA ASP A 524 -21.92 14.25 23.19
C ASP A 524 -22.94 13.74 22.14
N PRO A 525 -22.63 13.78 20.83
CA PRO A 525 -23.53 13.30 19.78
C PRO A 525 -23.55 11.77 19.63
N VAL A 526 -22.69 11.03 20.34
CA VAL A 526 -22.58 9.57 20.36
C VAL A 526 -22.43 8.94 18.95
N LYS A 527 -21.44 9.41 18.17
CA LYS A 527 -21.27 9.02 16.75
C LYS A 527 -20.03 8.21 16.44
N GLY A 528 -18.97 8.35 17.23
CA GLY A 528 -17.74 7.60 17.14
C GLY A 528 -17.88 6.19 17.71
N VAL A 529 -16.75 5.51 17.84
CA VAL A 529 -16.70 4.07 18.17
C VAL A 529 -16.63 3.85 19.67
N SER A 530 -15.77 4.59 20.38
CA SER A 530 -15.53 4.43 21.82
C SER A 530 -16.81 4.65 22.63
N GLU A 531 -17.53 5.73 22.36
CA GLU A 531 -18.77 6.10 23.05
C GLU A 531 -19.89 5.05 22.90
N ASN A 532 -20.05 4.46 21.70
CA ASN A 532 -21.07 3.45 21.43
C ASN A 532 -20.73 2.13 22.16
N ILE A 533 -19.45 1.75 22.18
CA ILE A 533 -18.97 0.59 22.94
C ILE A 533 -19.18 0.81 24.46
N MET A 534 -18.85 1.99 24.98
CA MET A 534 -19.06 2.34 26.41
C MET A 534 -20.53 2.25 26.83
N LEU A 535 -21.46 2.61 25.94
CA LEU A 535 -22.90 2.56 26.19
C LEU A 535 -23.54 1.20 25.89
N GLY A 536 -22.77 0.20 25.42
CA GLY A 536 -23.29 -1.11 25.02
C GLY A 536 -24.19 -1.06 23.77
N GLN A 537 -24.03 -0.06 22.91
CA GLN A 537 -24.81 0.15 21.69
C GLN A 537 -24.05 -0.37 20.46
N LEU A 538 -24.79 -0.72 19.40
CA LEU A 538 -24.19 -1.11 18.13
C LEU A 538 -23.45 0.08 17.50
N ALA A 539 -22.12 0.03 17.49
CA ALA A 539 -21.30 1.06 16.87
C ALA A 539 -21.50 1.11 15.35
N ARG A 540 -21.49 2.32 14.78
CA ARG A 540 -21.74 2.59 13.35
C ARG A 540 -20.55 2.25 12.45
N ILE A 541 -20.09 1.00 12.51
CA ILE A 541 -18.87 0.51 11.84
C ILE A 541 -19.14 -0.84 11.17
N GLY A 542 -18.50 -1.13 10.04
CA GLY A 542 -18.64 -2.41 9.34
C GLY A 542 -20.10 -2.80 9.11
N THR A 543 -20.52 -3.94 9.67
CA THR A 543 -21.90 -4.43 9.60
C THR A 543 -22.93 -3.55 10.30
N GLY A 544 -22.52 -2.69 11.25
CA GLY A 544 -23.38 -1.72 11.92
C GLY A 544 -23.48 -0.35 11.23
N CYS A 545 -22.88 -0.17 10.04
CA CYS A 545 -22.96 1.12 9.33
C CYS A 545 -24.25 1.33 8.54
N PHE A 546 -25.09 0.30 8.41
CA PHE A 546 -26.40 0.33 7.75
C PHE A 546 -27.45 -0.42 8.58
N ASP A 547 -28.71 -0.05 8.41
CA ASP A 547 -29.86 -0.73 9.03
C ASP A 547 -30.51 -1.72 8.04
N LEU A 548 -31.10 -2.79 8.56
CA LEU A 548 -31.89 -3.75 7.77
C LEU A 548 -33.37 -3.38 7.84
N LEU A 549 -34.03 -3.38 6.67
CA LEU A 549 -35.47 -3.20 6.52
C LEU A 549 -36.09 -4.44 5.85
N LEU A 550 -37.25 -4.87 6.32
CA LEU A 550 -37.97 -6.01 5.75
C LEU A 550 -38.77 -5.56 4.52
N ASP A 551 -38.42 -6.08 3.34
CA ASP A 551 -39.23 -5.87 2.14
C ASP A 551 -40.46 -6.79 2.13
N HIS A 552 -41.57 -6.23 2.60
CA HIS A 552 -42.86 -6.91 2.63
C HIS A 552 -43.38 -7.37 1.26
N GLU A 553 -42.92 -6.81 0.14
CA GLU A 553 -43.34 -7.24 -1.21
C GLU A 553 -42.67 -8.57 -1.58
N GLN A 554 -41.37 -8.70 -1.30
CA GLN A 554 -40.62 -9.93 -1.50
C GLN A 554 -41.11 -11.06 -0.58
N CYS A 555 -41.48 -10.73 0.66
CA CYS A 555 -42.07 -11.70 1.59
C CYS A 555 -43.36 -12.37 1.07
N ARG A 556 -44.08 -11.77 0.11
CA ARG A 556 -45.29 -12.38 -0.50
C ARG A 556 -44.96 -13.60 -1.37
N PHE A 557 -43.71 -13.74 -1.81
CA PHE A 557 -43.21 -14.89 -2.55
C PHE A 557 -42.52 -15.93 -1.66
N ALA A 558 -42.36 -15.64 -0.35
CA ALA A 558 -41.79 -16.59 0.59
C ALA A 558 -42.77 -17.75 0.86
N MET A 559 -42.25 -18.97 0.89
CA MET A 559 -42.97 -20.16 1.31
C MET A 559 -42.19 -20.89 2.39
N GLU A 560 -42.88 -21.32 3.44
CA GLU A 560 -42.30 -22.18 4.45
C GLU A 560 -42.33 -23.64 3.97
N ILE A 561 -41.21 -24.34 4.09
CA ILE A 561 -41.11 -25.76 3.78
C ILE A 561 -40.82 -26.49 5.10
N PRO A 562 -41.74 -27.31 5.63
CA PRO A 562 -41.54 -27.98 6.91
C PRO A 562 -40.41 -29.02 6.81
N MET A 563 -39.27 -28.72 7.43
CA MET A 563 -38.15 -29.64 7.63
C MET A 563 -38.50 -30.61 8.76
N GLY A 564 -39.18 -31.70 8.41
CA GLY A 564 -39.73 -32.65 9.38
C GLY A 564 -38.69 -33.32 10.28
N THR A 565 -38.91 -33.22 11.59
CA THR A 565 -38.21 -33.96 12.63
C THR A 565 -38.43 -35.47 12.51
N GLY A 566 -37.35 -36.27 12.50
CA GLY A 566 -37.40 -37.67 12.94
C GLY A 566 -36.84 -38.72 11.97
N LEU A 567 -35.52 -38.95 12.01
CA LEU A 567 -34.98 -40.28 12.30
C LEU A 567 -33.51 -40.17 12.74
N GLY A 568 -33.15 -40.88 13.82
CA GLY A 568 -31.77 -40.96 14.27
C GLY A 568 -30.96 -42.08 13.60
N THR A 569 -29.65 -42.06 13.87
CA THR A 569 -28.63 -43.09 13.57
C THR A 569 -28.05 -43.16 12.14
N THR A 570 -26.73 -43.36 12.11
CA THR A 570 -25.83 -43.62 10.96
C THR A 570 -25.77 -42.54 9.86
N GLY A 571 -24.66 -41.80 9.85
CA GLY A 571 -24.43 -40.70 8.90
C GLY A 571 -23.89 -41.16 7.54
N ILE A 572 -24.24 -40.39 6.51
CA ILE A 572 -23.54 -40.35 5.22
C ILE A 572 -23.28 -38.87 4.86
N ILE A 573 -22.15 -38.65 4.19
CA ILE A 573 -21.51 -37.36 3.95
C ILE A 573 -22.17 -36.59 2.80
N PHE A 574 -22.08 -35.26 2.90
CA PHE A 574 -22.44 -34.24 1.90
C PHE A 574 -21.92 -34.57 0.49
N GLY A 575 -22.78 -34.57 -0.55
CA GLY A 575 -22.33 -34.74 -1.93
C GLY A 575 -23.41 -34.75 -3.02
N GLY A 576 -23.41 -33.74 -3.89
CA GLY A 576 -23.90 -33.87 -5.27
C GLY A 576 -25.38 -33.64 -5.54
N ALA A 577 -25.89 -32.40 -5.37
CA ALA A 577 -27.14 -31.99 -6.01
C ALA A 577 -26.91 -31.76 -7.52
N ALA A 578 -27.13 -32.78 -8.34
CA ALA A 578 -27.11 -32.64 -9.80
C ALA A 578 -28.31 -31.80 -10.27
N SER A 579 -28.05 -30.77 -11.08
CA SER A 579 -29.11 -30.04 -11.77
C SER A 579 -29.73 -30.92 -12.87
N PRO A 580 -31.07 -31.10 -12.93
CA PRO A 580 -31.69 -31.96 -13.93
C PRO A 580 -31.76 -31.27 -15.30
N THR A 581 -30.71 -31.40 -16.10
CA THR A 581 -30.73 -31.01 -17.51
C THR A 581 -31.24 -32.15 -18.39
N GLY A 582 -32.43 -31.98 -18.98
CA GLY A 582 -32.84 -32.51 -20.28
C GLY A 582 -32.61 -34.00 -20.59
N GLY A 583 -33.59 -34.85 -20.27
CA GLY A 583 -33.66 -36.23 -20.74
C GLY A 583 -34.87 -36.93 -20.13
N GLY A 584 -35.88 -37.24 -20.94
CA GLY A 584 -37.21 -37.60 -20.42
C GLY A 584 -37.29 -38.97 -19.74
N PHE A 585 -37.77 -38.99 -18.50
CA PHE A 585 -38.55 -40.09 -17.94
C PHE A 585 -39.67 -39.53 -17.06
N THR A 586 -40.87 -40.11 -17.17
CA THR A 586 -42.05 -39.73 -16.39
C THR A 586 -41.90 -40.18 -14.92
N PRO A 587 -42.17 -39.33 -13.92
CA PRO A 587 -42.27 -39.78 -12.53
C PRO A 587 -43.59 -40.55 -12.34
N HIS A 588 -43.50 -41.80 -11.90
CA HIS A 588 -44.62 -42.54 -11.32
C HIS A 588 -44.49 -42.54 -9.80
N ALA A 589 -45.61 -42.39 -9.09
CA ALA A 589 -45.80 -42.45 -7.63
C ALA A 589 -45.11 -41.37 -6.77
N THR A 590 -45.92 -40.46 -6.24
CA THR A 590 -45.60 -39.55 -5.14
C THR A 590 -45.69 -40.23 -3.77
N PRO A 591 -44.77 -40.00 -2.83
CA PRO A 591 -45.08 -39.93 -1.41
C PRO A 591 -45.55 -38.52 -1.04
N TRP A 592 -46.73 -38.40 -0.47
CA TRP A 592 -47.37 -37.13 -0.15
C TRP A 592 -46.81 -36.56 1.17
N ASN A 593 -45.94 -35.55 1.09
CA ASN A 593 -45.52 -34.76 2.25
C ASN A 593 -45.68 -33.26 1.93
N SER A 594 -46.25 -32.49 2.87
CA SER A 594 -46.85 -31.16 2.65
C SER A 594 -45.83 -30.01 2.55
N GLY A 595 -44.86 -30.18 1.66
CA GLY A 595 -43.82 -29.21 1.32
C GLY A 595 -43.01 -29.59 0.07
N ALA A 596 -43.20 -30.80 -0.48
CA ALA A 596 -42.43 -31.33 -1.60
C ALA A 596 -43.13 -31.23 -2.98
N THR A 597 -44.29 -30.57 -3.06
CA THR A 597 -45.04 -30.42 -4.32
C THR A 597 -44.64 -29.12 -5.05
N PRO A 598 -43.95 -29.19 -6.20
CA PRO A 598 -43.64 -27.98 -6.96
C PRO A 598 -44.93 -27.36 -7.51
N TYR A 599 -45.10 -26.05 -7.32
CA TYR A 599 -46.28 -25.35 -7.81
C TYR A 599 -46.24 -25.25 -9.34
N ALA A 600 -46.94 -26.16 -10.00
CA ALA A 600 -46.85 -26.37 -11.46
C ALA A 600 -47.24 -25.14 -12.31
N GLY A 601 -48.02 -24.20 -11.75
CA GLY A 601 -48.47 -22.98 -12.45
C GLY A 601 -47.55 -21.76 -12.36
N ALA A 602 -46.45 -21.80 -11.60
CA ALA A 602 -45.55 -20.64 -11.40
C ALA A 602 -44.30 -20.67 -12.30
N TRP A 603 -44.09 -21.75 -13.06
CA TRP A 603 -43.00 -21.82 -14.02
C TRP A 603 -43.26 -20.85 -15.17
N SER A 604 -42.33 -19.93 -15.43
CA SER A 604 -42.38 -19.04 -16.58
C SER A 604 -41.94 -19.82 -17.84
N PRO A 605 -42.83 -20.11 -18.81
CA PRO A 605 -42.46 -20.86 -20.00
C PRO A 605 -41.66 -19.98 -20.95
N ALA A 606 -40.34 -20.15 -20.97
CA ALA A 606 -39.47 -19.46 -21.92
C ALA A 606 -39.68 -20.01 -23.34
N ILE A 607 -40.20 -19.18 -24.25
CA ILE A 607 -40.30 -19.51 -25.67
C ILE A 607 -38.90 -19.38 -26.29
N THR A 608 -38.41 -20.43 -26.96
CA THR A 608 -37.12 -20.43 -27.64
C THR A 608 -37.15 -19.52 -28.88
N PRO A 609 -36.24 -18.53 -29.03
CA PRO A 609 -36.20 -17.67 -30.21
C PRO A 609 -35.82 -18.46 -31.47
N GLY A 610 -36.77 -18.61 -32.40
CA GLY A 610 -36.53 -19.25 -33.70
C GLY A 610 -35.89 -18.29 -34.70
N MET A 611 -34.56 -18.34 -34.85
CA MET A 611 -33.81 -17.51 -35.81
C MET A 611 -33.54 -18.25 -37.13
N THR A 612 -34.59 -18.61 -37.87
CA THR A 612 -34.49 -19.23 -39.20
C THR A 612 -35.12 -18.35 -40.29
N PRO A 613 -34.39 -18.00 -41.38
CA PRO A 613 -34.85 -17.00 -42.35
C PRO A 613 -35.82 -17.52 -43.44
N ALA A 614 -36.33 -18.75 -43.33
CA ALA A 614 -37.19 -19.38 -44.33
C ALA A 614 -38.54 -19.80 -43.73
N GLY A 615 -39.65 -19.27 -44.27
CA GLY A 615 -41.00 -19.52 -43.80
C GLY A 615 -41.90 -20.16 -44.85
N GLY A 616 -42.02 -21.49 -44.82
CA GLY A 616 -43.06 -22.23 -45.54
C GLY A 616 -44.32 -22.36 -44.69
N PHE A 617 -45.07 -21.27 -44.52
CA PHE A 617 -46.31 -21.29 -43.74
C PHE A 617 -47.43 -21.97 -44.52
N SER A 618 -48.06 -22.98 -43.91
CA SER A 618 -49.29 -23.57 -44.46
C SER A 618 -50.37 -22.50 -44.60
N PRO A 619 -51.12 -22.45 -45.73
CA PRO A 619 -52.24 -21.52 -45.87
C PRO A 619 -53.24 -21.70 -44.72
N ALA A 620 -53.63 -20.61 -44.07
CA ALA A 620 -54.78 -20.64 -43.17
C ALA A 620 -56.02 -21.02 -43.98
N GLY A 621 -56.80 -21.98 -43.48
CA GLY A 621 -57.92 -22.56 -44.23
C GLY A 621 -58.92 -21.49 -44.66
N ALA A 622 -58.97 -21.22 -45.96
CA ALA A 622 -59.94 -20.29 -46.53
C ALA A 622 -61.35 -20.86 -46.34
N SER A 623 -62.15 -20.17 -45.53
CA SER A 623 -63.56 -20.48 -45.35
C SER A 623 -64.37 -19.81 -46.44
N GLU A 624 -64.66 -20.57 -47.51
CA GLU A 624 -65.77 -20.28 -48.41
C GLU A 624 -66.84 -21.38 -48.23
N ALA A 625 -68.11 -20.97 -48.17
CA ALA A 625 -69.17 -21.79 -47.58
C ALA A 625 -69.60 -22.98 -48.46
N GLY A 626 -69.79 -24.17 -47.85
CA GLY A 626 -70.11 -25.39 -48.60
C GLY A 626 -70.63 -26.59 -47.79
N MET A 627 -71.77 -26.41 -47.11
CA MET A 627 -72.65 -27.47 -46.55
C MET A 627 -72.16 -28.34 -45.36
N SER A 628 -73.00 -28.40 -44.33
CA SER A 628 -72.97 -29.40 -43.24
C SER A 628 -73.63 -30.72 -43.70
N PRO A 629 -73.43 -31.85 -42.99
CA PRO A 629 -74.34 -32.14 -41.88
C PRO A 629 -73.76 -32.96 -40.69
N GLY A 630 -74.51 -33.01 -39.59
CA GLY A 630 -74.51 -34.17 -38.68
C GLY A 630 -73.69 -34.01 -37.40
N GLY A 631 -74.36 -33.72 -36.29
CA GLY A 631 -73.72 -33.57 -34.97
C GLY A 631 -73.04 -34.83 -34.44
N GLY A 632 -71.91 -34.63 -33.77
CA GLY A 632 -71.13 -35.64 -33.07
C GLY A 632 -70.54 -35.03 -31.81
N MET A 633 -71.23 -35.29 -30.71
CA MET A 633 -70.89 -35.02 -29.31
C MET A 633 -69.42 -35.34 -28.95
N SER A 634 -68.82 -34.49 -28.10
CA SER A 634 -67.72 -34.90 -27.20
C SER A 634 -68.11 -36.18 -26.45
N PRO A 635 -67.21 -37.16 -26.26
CA PRO A 635 -66.42 -37.16 -25.00
C PRO A 635 -65.09 -37.99 -25.14
N PHE A 636 -64.39 -38.56 -24.14
CA PHE A 636 -64.54 -38.69 -22.67
C PHE A 636 -63.15 -38.92 -22.03
N SER A 637 -63.04 -38.67 -20.71
CA SER A 637 -62.04 -39.33 -19.84
C SER A 637 -62.50 -40.78 -19.49
N PRO A 638 -61.75 -41.60 -18.70
CA PRO A 638 -61.45 -43.00 -19.04
C PRO A 638 -62.56 -44.03 -18.79
N GLY A 639 -62.52 -45.16 -19.51
CA GLY A 639 -63.38 -46.33 -19.22
C GLY A 639 -63.18 -47.58 -20.10
N ALA A 640 -62.66 -48.64 -19.47
CA ALA A 640 -62.72 -50.08 -19.80
C ALA A 640 -63.31 -50.64 -21.14
N ALA A 641 -62.41 -51.34 -21.88
CA ALA A 641 -62.50 -52.76 -22.26
C ALA A 641 -63.19 -53.28 -23.57
N PHE A 642 -62.60 -54.41 -24.03
CA PHE A 642 -63.06 -55.45 -24.98
C PHE A 642 -63.02 -55.27 -26.52
N SER A 643 -62.01 -55.95 -27.11
CA SER A 643 -62.09 -56.85 -28.29
C SER A 643 -62.32 -56.25 -29.71
N PRO A 644 -61.97 -56.95 -30.82
CA PRO A 644 -61.94 -58.41 -31.04
C PRO A 644 -60.64 -59.01 -31.65
N LYS A 645 -60.70 -60.31 -31.99
CA LYS A 645 -59.59 -61.22 -32.32
C LYS A 645 -59.40 -61.52 -33.83
N THR A 646 -58.20 -62.01 -34.17
CA THR A 646 -57.89 -63.07 -35.19
C THR A 646 -58.00 -62.70 -36.69
N PRO A 647 -57.24 -63.36 -37.62
CA PRO A 647 -56.71 -64.75 -37.52
C PRO A 647 -55.19 -64.98 -37.71
N ASP A 648 -54.82 -66.23 -37.43
CA ASP A 648 -53.47 -66.84 -37.41
C ASP A 648 -52.74 -66.94 -38.76
N GLY A 649 -51.41 -67.22 -38.73
CA GLY A 649 -50.78 -67.95 -39.85
C GLY A 649 -49.25 -67.93 -40.00
N ALA A 650 -48.57 -68.88 -39.34
CA ALA A 650 -47.35 -69.60 -39.81
C ALA A 650 -45.98 -68.90 -40.06
N TYR A 651 -44.98 -69.34 -39.25
CA TYR A 651 -43.63 -69.82 -39.64
C TYR A 651 -42.91 -69.31 -40.90
N MET A 652 -41.75 -68.65 -40.74
CA MET A 652 -40.41 -69.16 -41.15
C MET A 652 -39.27 -68.11 -41.03
N GLY A 653 -38.07 -68.56 -40.62
CA GLY A 653 -36.81 -68.23 -41.31
C GLY A 653 -36.07 -66.89 -41.07
N VAL A 654 -35.28 -66.84 -39.98
CA VAL A 654 -33.95 -66.18 -39.78
C VAL A 654 -33.36 -65.32 -40.93
N GLY A 655 -32.93 -64.09 -40.62
CA GLY A 655 -32.04 -63.26 -41.45
C GLY A 655 -31.51 -62.01 -40.71
N GLU A 656 -30.19 -61.91 -40.58
CA GLU A 656 -29.35 -60.95 -39.82
C GLU A 656 -29.68 -59.44 -39.95
N PHE A 657 -29.48 -58.66 -38.87
CA PHE A 657 -28.82 -57.33 -38.91
C PHE A 657 -28.41 -56.84 -37.49
N SER A 658 -27.23 -56.19 -37.39
CA SER A 658 -26.57 -55.81 -36.12
C SER A 658 -26.81 -54.35 -35.67
N PRO A 659 -26.68 -54.02 -34.37
CA PRO A 659 -27.02 -52.70 -33.83
C PRO A 659 -25.84 -51.69 -33.77
N PRO A 660 -26.11 -50.37 -33.77
CA PRO A 660 -25.11 -49.35 -33.51
C PRO A 660 -24.92 -49.10 -32.00
N TYR A 661 -23.65 -49.03 -31.58
CA TYR A 661 -23.21 -48.65 -30.23
C TYR A 661 -22.83 -47.16 -30.17
N SER A 662 -22.82 -46.56 -28.98
CA SER A 662 -22.11 -45.29 -28.72
C SER A 662 -21.55 -45.30 -27.29
N PRO A 663 -20.26 -44.99 -27.08
CA PRO A 663 -19.57 -45.27 -25.81
C PRO A 663 -19.55 -44.10 -24.83
N ALA A 664 -19.50 -44.42 -23.53
CA ALA A 664 -19.12 -43.50 -22.46
C ALA A 664 -17.76 -43.92 -21.87
N SER A 665 -16.94 -42.95 -21.45
CA SER A 665 -15.64 -43.20 -20.80
C SER A 665 -15.75 -43.12 -19.27
N PRO A 666 -15.06 -43.97 -18.48
CA PRO A 666 -15.16 -43.95 -17.02
C PRO A 666 -14.17 -42.98 -16.37
N GLY A 667 -14.59 -42.35 -15.28
CA GLY A 667 -13.70 -41.67 -14.33
C GLY A 667 -13.19 -42.63 -13.24
N PHE A 668 -12.04 -42.29 -12.65
CA PHE A 668 -11.38 -43.07 -11.59
C PHE A 668 -11.10 -42.17 -10.38
N MET A 669 -11.31 -42.64 -9.16
CA MET A 669 -10.91 -41.96 -7.92
C MET A 669 -10.04 -42.88 -7.03
N PRO A 670 -9.17 -42.32 -6.17
CA PRO A 670 -8.10 -43.06 -5.48
C PRO A 670 -8.41 -43.37 -4.00
N PRO A 671 -7.57 -44.22 -3.37
CA PRO A 671 -7.30 -44.18 -1.94
C PRO A 671 -5.81 -43.91 -1.61
N SER A 672 -5.53 -43.56 -0.35
CA SER A 672 -4.21 -43.27 0.25
C SER A 672 -4.34 -43.37 1.79
N PRO A 673 -3.28 -43.28 2.62
CA PRO A 673 -1.82 -43.45 2.40
C PRO A 673 -1.16 -44.47 3.38
N ALA A 674 0.14 -44.78 3.19
CA ALA A 674 1.01 -45.32 4.25
C ALA A 674 2.52 -45.05 3.98
N THR A 675 3.29 -44.82 5.05
CA THR A 675 4.76 -44.63 5.13
C THR A 675 5.27 -45.37 6.40
N PRO A 676 6.57 -45.57 6.71
CA PRO A 676 7.81 -44.99 6.13
C PRO A 676 9.04 -45.95 6.01
N GLN A 677 10.24 -45.36 5.81
CA GLN A 677 11.62 -45.84 6.14
C GLN A 677 12.47 -46.71 5.16
N SER A 678 13.76 -46.29 5.08
CA SER A 678 14.98 -46.85 4.44
C SER A 678 15.77 -47.77 5.42
N PRO A 679 16.97 -48.38 5.16
CA PRO A 679 18.01 -48.12 4.11
C PRO A 679 18.86 -49.33 3.57
N GLY A 680 19.90 -49.08 2.74
CA GLY A 680 21.25 -49.69 2.95
C GLY A 680 21.96 -50.52 1.84
N TYR A 681 23.11 -49.99 1.38
CA TYR A 681 24.41 -50.65 1.03
C TYR A 681 24.63 -51.59 -0.21
N SER A 682 25.88 -51.54 -0.71
CA SER A 682 26.49 -52.11 -1.95
C SER A 682 27.50 -53.27 -1.64
N PRO A 683 28.46 -53.73 -2.51
CA PRO A 683 28.62 -53.74 -3.99
C PRO A 683 29.15 -55.09 -4.61
N ASP A 684 29.51 -55.05 -5.91
CA ASP A 684 30.62 -55.76 -6.62
C ASP A 684 30.58 -57.19 -7.23
N GLY A 685 31.21 -57.27 -8.43
CA GLY A 685 31.73 -58.47 -9.12
C GLY A 685 30.95 -58.94 -10.36
N SER A 686 31.55 -59.30 -11.51
CA SER A 686 32.93 -59.19 -12.03
C SER A 686 32.97 -59.53 -13.55
N SER A 687 33.99 -59.05 -14.28
CA SER A 687 34.31 -59.46 -15.68
C SER A 687 35.77 -59.95 -15.74
N PRO A 688 36.12 -60.96 -16.58
CA PRO A 688 36.80 -60.73 -17.87
C PRO A 688 36.46 -61.82 -18.94
N GLY A 689 36.93 -61.86 -20.20
CA GLY A 689 37.82 -61.01 -21.02
C GLY A 689 38.03 -61.63 -22.44
N TYR A 690 38.57 -60.89 -23.41
CA TYR A 690 38.95 -61.38 -24.77
C TYR A 690 40.15 -62.38 -24.71
N SER A 691 40.45 -63.28 -25.67
CA SER A 691 40.69 -63.08 -27.12
C SER A 691 40.76 -64.44 -27.92
N PRO A 692 40.95 -64.48 -29.27
CA PRO A 692 40.58 -65.62 -30.14
C PRO A 692 41.71 -66.46 -30.78
N THR A 693 41.38 -67.60 -31.41
CA THR A 693 42.15 -68.27 -32.50
C THR A 693 41.32 -69.23 -33.39
N SER A 694 41.83 -69.50 -34.60
CA SER A 694 41.31 -70.24 -35.79
C SER A 694 41.23 -71.80 -35.64
N PRO A 695 41.05 -72.70 -36.67
CA PRO A 695 41.06 -72.53 -38.15
C PRO A 695 40.12 -73.41 -39.04
N GLY A 696 40.14 -73.16 -40.37
CA GLY A 696 40.30 -74.24 -41.38
C GLY A 696 39.28 -74.38 -42.53
N TYR A 697 39.67 -74.05 -43.78
CA TYR A 697 39.75 -74.99 -44.92
C TYR A 697 40.31 -74.35 -46.22
N ALA A 698 41.01 -75.15 -47.03
CA ALA A 698 41.50 -74.94 -48.40
C ALA A 698 41.68 -76.35 -49.05
N PRO A 699 41.99 -76.57 -50.36
CA PRO A 699 42.37 -75.60 -51.40
C PRO A 699 41.69 -75.77 -52.79
N THR A 700 41.91 -74.79 -53.68
CA THR A 700 42.31 -74.85 -55.13
C THR A 700 42.04 -73.48 -55.78
N SER A 701 42.74 -73.02 -56.83
CA SER A 701 44.03 -73.38 -57.45
C SER A 701 44.69 -72.10 -58.05
N PRO A 702 46.00 -72.07 -58.41
CA PRO A 702 46.71 -70.79 -58.50
C PRO A 702 47.18 -70.36 -59.91
N SER A 703 46.82 -69.13 -60.34
CA SER A 703 47.63 -68.35 -61.30
C SER A 703 47.32 -66.83 -61.41
N ASP A 704 46.08 -66.36 -61.19
CA ASP A 704 45.66 -65.04 -61.74
C ASP A 704 45.17 -63.94 -60.75
N ILE A 705 45.37 -64.07 -59.43
CA ILE A 705 44.82 -63.12 -58.42
C ILE A 705 45.90 -62.45 -57.55
N ALA A 706 47.14 -62.32 -58.05
CA ALA A 706 48.23 -61.65 -57.32
C ALA A 706 48.27 -60.11 -57.47
N ALA A 707 47.44 -59.53 -58.36
CA ALA A 707 47.52 -58.10 -58.74
C ALA A 707 46.31 -57.24 -58.35
N LEU A 708 45.23 -57.81 -57.79
CA LEU A 708 43.96 -57.10 -57.54
C LEU A 708 43.52 -57.06 -56.06
N GLN A 709 44.26 -57.68 -55.13
CA GLN A 709 43.92 -57.69 -53.71
C GLN A 709 44.71 -56.69 -52.84
N SER A 710 45.78 -56.07 -53.35
CA SER A 710 46.59 -55.10 -52.57
C SER A 710 45.91 -53.73 -52.40
N GLU A 711 45.26 -53.20 -53.44
CA GLU A 711 44.66 -51.86 -53.39
C GLU A 711 43.37 -51.79 -52.54
N TYR A 712 42.59 -52.87 -52.49
CA TYR A 712 41.33 -52.91 -51.73
C TYR A 712 41.57 -52.97 -50.21
N TRP A 713 42.60 -53.67 -49.75
CA TRP A 713 42.93 -53.73 -48.32
C TRP A 713 43.62 -52.45 -47.82
N LEU A 714 44.44 -51.79 -48.66
CA LEU A 714 45.03 -50.50 -48.32
C LEU A 714 44.00 -49.37 -48.22
N SER A 715 42.98 -49.35 -49.10
CA SER A 715 41.90 -48.36 -49.04
C SER A 715 40.97 -48.55 -47.82
N GLN A 716 40.65 -49.80 -47.45
CA GLN A 716 39.90 -50.09 -46.21
C GLN A 716 40.67 -49.67 -44.95
N LEU A 717 41.98 -49.94 -44.88
CA LEU A 717 42.83 -49.48 -43.77
C LEU A 717 42.92 -47.95 -43.69
N ALA A 718 43.05 -47.27 -44.84
CA ALA A 718 43.05 -45.81 -44.88
C ALA A 718 41.72 -45.19 -44.42
N PHE A 719 40.58 -45.83 -44.75
CA PHE A 719 39.25 -45.40 -44.30
C PHE A 719 39.09 -45.53 -42.77
N VAL A 720 39.48 -46.67 -42.19
CA VAL A 720 39.45 -46.87 -40.73
C VAL A 720 40.41 -45.91 -40.02
N GLN A 721 41.58 -45.63 -40.58
CA GLN A 721 42.52 -44.66 -40.02
C GLN A 721 41.94 -43.23 -40.05
N SER A 722 41.21 -42.88 -41.12
CA SER A 722 40.46 -41.63 -41.26
C SER A 722 39.38 -41.50 -40.17
N ASP A 723 38.53 -42.51 -40.01
CA ASP A 723 37.45 -42.50 -39.01
C ASP A 723 37.98 -42.40 -37.58
N ILE A 724 39.08 -43.10 -37.25
CA ILE A 724 39.75 -42.98 -35.95
C ILE A 724 40.28 -41.56 -35.74
N SER A 725 40.86 -40.92 -36.76
CA SER A 725 41.34 -39.54 -36.65
C SER A 725 40.21 -38.52 -36.47
N PHE A 726 39.05 -38.76 -37.10
CA PHE A 726 37.85 -37.94 -36.94
C PHE A 726 37.28 -38.05 -35.52
N VAL A 727 37.12 -39.26 -35.00
CA VAL A 727 36.68 -39.50 -33.61
C VAL A 727 37.67 -38.90 -32.60
N GLN A 728 38.98 -38.95 -32.88
CA GLN A 728 39.98 -38.28 -32.04
C GLN A 728 39.84 -36.74 -32.08
N SER A 729 39.48 -36.14 -33.21
CA SER A 729 39.18 -34.71 -33.29
C SER A 729 37.90 -34.33 -32.53
N ASP A 730 36.84 -35.14 -32.61
CA ASP A 730 35.59 -34.90 -31.88
C ASP A 730 35.81 -34.97 -30.37
N VAL A 731 36.59 -35.96 -29.90
CA VAL A 731 36.98 -36.08 -28.50
C VAL A 731 37.83 -34.88 -28.05
N ALA A 732 38.74 -34.38 -28.90
CA ALA A 732 39.53 -33.18 -28.60
C ALA A 732 38.67 -31.90 -28.52
N VAL A 733 37.58 -31.81 -29.29
CA VAL A 733 36.59 -30.71 -29.22
C VAL A 733 35.70 -30.81 -27.97
N LEU A 734 35.42 -32.02 -27.48
CA LEU A 734 34.61 -32.23 -26.28
C LEU A 734 35.38 -32.05 -24.96
N GLN A 735 36.68 -32.33 -24.94
CA GLN A 735 37.58 -32.11 -23.78
C GLN A 735 37.40 -30.74 -23.08
N PRO A 736 37.47 -29.58 -23.77
CA PRO A 736 37.29 -28.28 -23.13
C PRO A 736 35.88 -28.07 -22.57
N ASN A 737 34.84 -28.61 -23.22
CA ASN A 737 33.46 -28.51 -22.72
C ASN A 737 33.27 -29.28 -21.40
N VAL A 738 33.91 -30.45 -21.27
CA VAL A 738 33.93 -31.21 -20.01
C VAL A 738 34.70 -30.46 -18.92
N ALA A 739 35.81 -29.80 -19.25
CA ALA A 739 36.55 -28.97 -18.31
C ALA A 739 35.75 -27.75 -17.83
N VAL A 740 35.01 -27.07 -18.72
CA VAL A 740 34.10 -25.97 -18.36
C VAL A 740 32.99 -26.47 -17.42
N LEU A 741 32.33 -27.58 -17.74
CA LEU A 741 31.30 -28.17 -16.88
C LEU A 741 31.86 -28.58 -15.51
N GLN A 742 33.11 -29.06 -15.42
CA GLN A 742 33.77 -29.32 -14.13
C GLN A 742 34.02 -28.02 -13.34
N SER A 743 34.38 -26.91 -14.00
CA SER A 743 34.51 -25.61 -13.34
C SER A 743 33.16 -25.03 -12.89
N ASP A 744 32.10 -25.19 -13.68
CA ASP A 744 30.75 -24.75 -13.31
C ASP A 744 30.23 -25.52 -12.08
N VAL A 745 30.45 -26.84 -12.05
CA VAL A 745 30.10 -27.68 -10.88
C VAL A 745 30.91 -27.27 -9.64
N ALA A 746 32.20 -26.91 -9.79
CA ALA A 746 33.00 -26.39 -8.69
C ALA A 746 32.52 -25.02 -8.19
N PHE A 747 32.02 -24.15 -9.08
CA PHE A 747 31.42 -22.87 -8.71
C PHE A 747 30.08 -23.01 -7.98
N LEU A 748 29.31 -24.07 -8.24
CA LEU A 748 28.03 -24.34 -7.57
C LEU A 748 28.17 -25.02 -6.19
N GLN A 749 29.33 -25.59 -5.86
CA GLN A 749 29.58 -26.21 -4.55
C GLN A 749 29.41 -25.26 -3.35
N PRO A 750 29.92 -24.01 -3.33
CA PRO A 750 29.65 -23.07 -2.24
C PRO A 750 28.16 -22.73 -2.10
N ASP A 751 27.43 -22.54 -3.20
CA ASP A 751 25.98 -22.25 -3.15
C ASP A 751 25.19 -23.43 -2.55
N ILE A 752 25.56 -24.67 -2.91
CA ILE A 752 24.99 -25.88 -2.29
C ILE A 752 25.31 -25.94 -0.79
N ALA A 753 26.51 -25.53 -0.36
CA ALA A 753 26.87 -25.49 1.05
C ALA A 753 26.07 -24.44 1.83
N VAL A 754 25.80 -23.27 1.25
CA VAL A 754 24.92 -22.24 1.84
C VAL A 754 23.48 -22.76 1.97
N LEU A 755 22.94 -23.38 0.92
CA LEU A 755 21.61 -23.99 0.97
C LEU A 755 21.51 -25.12 2.01
N GLN A 756 22.60 -25.85 2.27
CA GLN A 756 22.67 -26.84 3.34
C GLN A 756 22.66 -26.18 4.74
N SER A 757 23.32 -25.03 4.94
CA SER A 757 23.22 -24.29 6.20
C SER A 757 21.84 -23.66 6.40
N ASP A 758 21.22 -23.14 5.36
CA ASP A 758 19.86 -22.57 5.44
C ASP A 758 18.84 -23.65 5.80
N PHE A 759 19.01 -24.87 5.26
CA PHE A 759 18.17 -26.01 5.60
C PHE A 759 18.33 -26.50 7.05
N THR A 760 19.53 -26.44 7.63
CA THR A 760 19.71 -26.80 9.05
C THR A 760 19.16 -25.72 10.00
N ILE A 761 19.25 -24.44 9.63
CA ILE A 761 18.57 -23.34 10.34
C ILE A 761 17.05 -23.57 10.32
N LEU A 762 16.46 -23.80 9.15
CA LEU A 762 15.03 -24.10 9.00
C LEU A 762 14.59 -25.33 9.81
N GLN A 763 15.42 -26.38 9.89
CA GLN A 763 15.13 -27.52 10.78
C GLN A 763 15.12 -27.12 12.26
N SER A 764 16.01 -26.22 12.68
CA SER A 764 16.04 -25.72 14.06
C SER A 764 14.83 -24.83 14.39
N ASP A 765 14.39 -23.99 13.45
CA ASP A 765 13.19 -23.15 13.60
C ASP A 765 11.91 -24.01 13.68
N VAL A 766 11.80 -25.03 12.83
CA VAL A 766 10.69 -25.99 12.88
C VAL A 766 10.67 -26.75 14.20
N ALA A 767 11.85 -27.13 14.74
CA ALA A 767 11.95 -27.77 16.05
C ALA A 767 11.55 -26.82 17.20
N PHE A 768 11.87 -25.52 17.10
CA PHE A 768 11.46 -24.50 18.07
C PHE A 768 9.94 -24.23 18.06
N LEU A 769 9.27 -24.43 16.91
CA LEU A 769 7.82 -24.24 16.77
C LEU A 769 6.98 -25.44 17.24
N GLN A 770 7.53 -26.66 17.30
CA GLN A 770 6.83 -27.87 17.80
C GLN A 770 6.11 -27.68 19.16
N PRO A 771 6.73 -27.13 20.23
CA PRO A 771 6.04 -26.96 21.51
C PRO A 771 4.83 -26.02 21.43
N TYR A 772 4.87 -24.97 20.60
CA TYR A 772 3.73 -24.08 20.40
C TYR A 772 2.58 -24.76 19.66
N ILE A 773 2.88 -25.62 18.69
CA ILE A 773 1.87 -26.44 18.00
C ILE A 773 1.21 -27.43 18.98
N ALA A 774 1.98 -28.01 19.90
CA ALA A 774 1.46 -28.91 20.93
C ALA A 774 0.49 -28.19 21.91
N VAL A 775 0.80 -26.95 22.31
CA VAL A 775 -0.10 -26.12 23.14
C VAL A 775 -1.39 -25.78 22.39
N LEU A 776 -1.29 -25.38 21.12
CA LEU A 776 -2.48 -25.11 20.29
C LEU A 776 -3.35 -26.37 20.10
N GLN A 777 -2.74 -27.56 20.03
CA GLN A 777 -3.47 -28.83 19.99
C GLN A 777 -4.20 -29.14 21.31
N SER A 778 -3.62 -28.83 22.48
CA SER A 778 -4.34 -28.96 23.76
C SER A 778 -5.48 -27.95 23.88
N ASP A 779 -5.29 -26.70 23.44
CA ASP A 779 -6.33 -25.68 23.50
C ASP A 779 -7.53 -26.04 22.61
N VAL A 780 -7.27 -26.56 21.41
CA VAL A 780 -8.32 -27.08 20.51
C VAL A 780 -9.06 -28.27 21.12
N ALA A 781 -8.39 -29.15 21.87
CA ALA A 781 -9.04 -30.26 22.56
C ALA A 781 -9.97 -29.78 23.69
N ILE A 782 -9.59 -28.73 24.44
CA ILE A 782 -10.42 -28.11 25.48
C ILE A 782 -11.67 -27.46 24.83
N ILE A 783 -11.49 -26.70 23.75
CA ILE A 783 -12.60 -26.07 23.00
C ILE A 783 -13.56 -27.14 22.46
N GLN A 784 -13.06 -28.30 22.03
CA GLN A 784 -13.90 -29.43 21.61
C GLN A 784 -14.72 -30.00 22.78
N SER A 785 -14.14 -30.17 23.97
CA SER A 785 -14.92 -30.60 25.14
C SER A 785 -15.98 -29.58 25.56
N ASP A 786 -15.66 -28.28 25.57
CA ASP A 786 -16.60 -27.21 25.92
C ASP A 786 -17.78 -27.17 24.94
N PHE A 787 -17.51 -27.34 23.64
CA PHE A 787 -18.56 -27.43 22.62
C PHE A 787 -19.47 -28.66 22.82
N THR A 788 -18.94 -29.82 23.25
CA THR A 788 -19.79 -30.96 23.59
C THR A 788 -20.67 -30.72 24.82
N CYS A 789 -20.18 -29.96 25.82
CA CYS A 789 -20.96 -29.55 26.98
C CYS A 789 -22.13 -28.63 26.57
N LEU A 790 -21.85 -27.62 25.74
CA LEU A 790 -22.85 -26.71 25.20
C LEU A 790 -23.90 -27.43 24.33
N GLN A 791 -23.52 -28.50 23.61
CA GLN A 791 -24.49 -29.34 22.90
C GLN A 791 -25.43 -30.11 23.83
N SER A 792 -24.94 -30.61 24.98
CA SER A 792 -25.82 -31.21 25.99
C SER A 792 -26.74 -30.17 26.65
N ASP A 793 -26.24 -28.98 26.98
CA ASP A 793 -27.06 -27.90 27.56
C ASP A 793 -28.16 -27.45 26.60
N PHE A 794 -27.85 -27.30 25.31
CA PHE A 794 -28.84 -26.98 24.29
C PHE A 794 -29.90 -28.09 24.14
N ALA A 795 -29.52 -29.36 24.26
CA ALA A 795 -30.48 -30.47 24.24
C ALA A 795 -31.42 -30.45 25.45
N ILE A 796 -30.93 -30.08 26.64
CA ILE A 796 -31.77 -29.88 27.83
C ILE A 796 -32.75 -28.73 27.61
N ILE A 797 -32.27 -27.57 27.12
CA ILE A 797 -33.11 -26.40 26.84
C ILE A 797 -34.20 -26.73 25.79
N GLN A 798 -33.88 -27.51 24.76
CA GLN A 798 -34.88 -27.99 23.79
C GLN A 798 -35.95 -28.87 24.45
N SER A 799 -35.57 -29.72 25.41
CA SER A 799 -36.54 -30.53 26.17
C SER A 799 -37.41 -29.68 27.10
N ASP A 800 -36.86 -28.65 27.75
CA ASP A 800 -37.62 -27.72 28.60
C ASP A 800 -38.61 -26.87 27.78
N ILE A 801 -38.22 -26.43 26.58
CA ILE A 801 -39.11 -25.74 25.64
C ILE A 801 -40.25 -26.65 25.20
N ALA A 802 -39.97 -27.93 24.91
CA ALA A 802 -41.01 -28.90 24.56
C ALA A 802 -41.99 -29.16 25.71
N ASN A 803 -41.50 -29.23 26.96
CA ASN A 803 -42.34 -29.35 28.15
C ASN A 803 -43.24 -28.11 28.31
N LEU A 804 -42.70 -26.90 28.21
CA LEU A 804 -43.47 -25.65 28.28
C LEU A 804 -44.52 -25.52 27.17
N GLN A 805 -44.25 -26.06 25.97
CA GLN A 805 -45.22 -26.13 24.89
C GLN A 805 -46.37 -27.11 25.19
N SER A 806 -46.09 -28.22 25.90
CA SER A 806 -47.12 -29.12 26.42
C SER A 806 -47.97 -28.42 27.48
N ASP A 807 -47.36 -27.82 28.49
CA ASP A 807 -48.05 -27.10 29.57
C ASP A 807 -48.98 -26.00 29.03
N PHE A 808 -48.52 -25.25 28.02
CA PHE A 808 -49.35 -24.23 27.37
C PHE A 808 -50.54 -24.84 26.58
N SER A 809 -50.33 -26.00 25.97
CA SER A 809 -51.40 -26.74 25.27
C SER A 809 -52.46 -27.27 26.23
N ASP A 810 -52.05 -27.72 27.41
CA ASP A 810 -52.95 -28.21 28.48
C ASP A 810 -53.73 -27.07 29.17
N LEU A 811 -53.17 -25.85 29.24
CA LEU A 811 -53.87 -24.65 29.73
C LEU A 811 -54.87 -24.06 28.71
N GLN A 812 -54.73 -24.39 27.43
CA GLN A 812 -55.57 -23.87 26.35
C GLN A 812 -57.07 -24.24 26.47
N PRO A 813 -57.48 -25.48 26.84
CA PRO A 813 -58.88 -25.79 27.14
C PRO A 813 -59.42 -25.06 28.39
N ASP A 814 -58.60 -24.83 29.43
CA ASP A 814 -59.05 -24.11 30.62
C ASP A 814 -59.33 -22.63 30.33
N ILE A 815 -58.51 -22.01 29.49
CA ILE A 815 -58.77 -20.65 28.97
C ILE A 815 -60.06 -20.62 28.13
N ALA A 816 -60.30 -21.65 27.30
CA ALA A 816 -61.53 -21.76 26.52
C ALA A 816 -62.78 -21.97 27.41
N ASN A 817 -62.67 -22.76 28.47
CA ASN A 817 -63.73 -22.97 29.46
C ASN A 817 -64.03 -21.66 30.21
N LEU A 818 -63.01 -20.93 30.68
CA LEU A 818 -63.17 -19.62 31.30
C LEU A 818 -63.80 -18.59 30.36
N GLN A 819 -63.43 -18.60 29.07
CA GLN A 819 -64.10 -17.77 28.06
C GLN A 819 -65.57 -18.17 27.88
N SER A 820 -65.89 -19.48 27.93
CA SER A 820 -67.26 -19.96 27.87
C SER A 820 -68.08 -19.54 29.10
N ASP A 821 -67.51 -19.60 30.31
CA ASP A 821 -68.15 -19.17 31.55
C ASP A 821 -68.41 -17.65 31.57
N VAL A 822 -67.46 -16.86 31.08
CA VAL A 822 -67.63 -15.40 30.90
C VAL A 822 -68.76 -15.11 29.89
N THR A 823 -68.92 -15.90 28.82
CA THR A 823 -70.04 -15.74 27.89
C THR A 823 -71.39 -16.24 28.44
N ASN A 824 -71.38 -17.24 29.33
CA ASN A 824 -72.58 -17.78 29.98
C ASN A 824 -73.11 -16.87 31.11
N LEU A 825 -72.31 -15.93 31.61
CA LEU A 825 -72.67 -15.01 32.69
C LEU A 825 -73.51 -13.78 32.25
N HIS A 826 -73.96 -13.68 31.00
CA HIS A 826 -74.85 -12.60 30.55
C HIS A 826 -76.30 -13.07 30.29
N PRO A 827 -77.28 -12.74 31.16
CA PRO A 827 -78.65 -13.25 31.02
C PRO A 827 -79.47 -12.54 29.92
N THR A 828 -80.21 -13.36 29.16
CA THR A 828 -81.62 -13.18 28.72
C THR A 828 -82.19 -11.78 28.38
N SER A 829 -82.39 -11.56 27.06
CA SER A 829 -83.66 -11.11 26.40
C SER A 829 -84.25 -9.70 26.69
N PRO A 830 -85.28 -9.20 25.95
CA PRO A 830 -85.84 -9.63 24.65
C PRO A 830 -86.02 -8.52 23.57
N THR A 831 -86.20 -8.97 22.32
CA THR A 831 -87.04 -8.46 21.23
C THR A 831 -87.45 -6.97 21.13
N TYR A 832 -87.04 -6.31 20.05
CA TYR A 832 -87.95 -5.46 19.24
C TYR A 832 -87.45 -5.36 17.79
N SER A 833 -88.34 -5.54 16.81
CA SER A 833 -88.11 -5.12 15.43
C SER A 833 -88.81 -3.77 15.20
N PRO A 834 -88.16 -2.83 14.49
CA PRO A 834 -88.79 -2.43 13.23
C PRO A 834 -87.81 -2.08 12.10
N THR A 835 -88.42 -2.01 10.92
CA THR A 835 -87.91 -1.47 9.66
C THR A 835 -87.28 -0.07 9.76
N SER A 836 -86.28 0.17 8.91
CA SER A 836 -85.68 1.47 8.55
C SER A 836 -86.72 2.58 8.27
N PRO A 837 -86.42 3.88 8.48
CA PRO A 837 -85.62 4.62 7.47
C PRO A 837 -84.78 5.85 7.92
N THR A 838 -83.68 6.10 7.17
CA THR A 838 -83.20 7.42 6.68
C THR A 838 -82.51 8.47 7.60
N TYR A 839 -81.29 8.87 7.15
CA TYR A 839 -80.52 10.13 7.33
C TYR A 839 -79.48 10.36 8.48
N SER A 840 -78.21 10.16 8.09
CA SER A 840 -77.03 11.07 8.16
C SER A 840 -77.05 12.38 8.98
N PRO A 841 -75.91 12.75 9.62
CA PRO A 841 -74.82 13.49 8.95
C PRO A 841 -73.44 12.78 9.07
N THR A 842 -72.65 12.58 8.01
CA THR A 842 -71.68 13.52 7.38
C THR A 842 -70.62 14.14 8.30
N SER A 843 -69.38 13.63 8.17
CA SER A 843 -68.07 14.32 8.19
C SER A 843 -67.69 15.24 9.37
N PRO A 844 -66.46 15.13 9.89
CA PRO A 844 -65.43 15.99 9.28
C PRO A 844 -64.07 15.33 9.01
N THR A 845 -63.48 15.77 7.89
CA THR A 845 -62.04 15.73 7.58
C THR A 845 -61.29 16.71 8.49
N TYR A 846 -60.09 16.37 8.98
CA TYR A 846 -58.89 17.24 8.85
C TYR A 846 -57.58 16.51 9.19
N SER A 847 -56.47 17.09 8.72
CA SER A 847 -55.11 16.52 8.58
C SER A 847 -54.18 16.66 9.79
N PRO A 848 -53.09 15.85 9.86
CA PRO A 848 -51.81 16.31 10.40
C PRO A 848 -51.03 17.10 9.32
N THR A 849 -51.12 18.42 9.37
CA THR A 849 -50.18 19.33 8.67
C THR A 849 -48.81 19.38 9.34
N SER A 850 -47.78 19.74 8.58
CA SER A 850 -46.42 20.00 9.07
C SER A 850 -46.36 21.01 10.23
N PRO A 851 -45.52 20.80 11.25
CA PRO A 851 -45.13 21.84 12.18
C PRO A 851 -43.86 22.56 11.70
N THR A 852 -44.00 23.60 10.86
CA THR A 852 -42.91 24.55 10.65
C THR A 852 -42.81 25.49 11.84
N TYR A 853 -41.89 25.22 12.77
CA TYR A 853 -41.57 26.13 13.86
C TYR A 853 -40.90 27.40 13.34
N SER A 854 -41.54 28.57 13.52
CA SER A 854 -40.76 29.80 13.78
C SER A 854 -41.57 30.93 14.47
N ARG A 855 -41.07 31.30 15.67
CA ARG A 855 -41.18 32.59 16.36
C ARG A 855 -42.55 33.14 16.77
N LEU A 856 -42.69 33.31 18.09
CA LEU A 856 -43.36 34.47 18.69
C LEU A 856 -42.29 35.33 19.38
N ARG A 857 -42.36 36.66 19.20
CA ARG A 857 -41.35 37.64 19.64
C ARG A 857 -41.93 38.56 20.72
N ARG A 858 -41.12 38.91 21.73
CA ARG A 858 -41.31 40.13 22.56
C ARG A 858 -40.23 41.19 22.24
N PRO A 859 -40.46 42.49 22.56
CA PRO A 859 -40.23 43.56 21.57
C PRO A 859 -38.98 44.45 21.78
N THR A 860 -38.87 45.49 20.93
CA THR A 860 -37.86 46.60 20.89
C THR A 860 -36.47 46.22 20.31
N ALA A 861 -35.71 47.07 19.60
CA ALA A 861 -36.00 48.34 18.89
C ALA A 861 -34.99 48.58 17.72
N ARG A 862 -35.38 49.39 16.70
CA ARG A 862 -34.54 50.12 15.69
C ARG A 862 -33.59 49.29 14.77
N ARG A 863 -33.22 49.65 13.51
CA ARG A 863 -33.42 50.82 12.62
C ARG A 863 -33.50 50.39 11.12
N HIS A 864 -34.09 51.27 10.29
CA HIS A 864 -34.18 51.38 8.81
C HIS A 864 -33.18 50.66 7.85
N ARG A 865 -33.70 50.12 6.73
CA ARG A 865 -33.65 50.70 5.34
C ARG A 865 -34.51 49.86 4.33
N PRO A 866 -34.80 50.32 3.08
CA PRO A 866 -36.10 50.03 2.46
C PRO A 866 -36.13 49.42 1.02
N THR A 867 -37.27 48.79 0.69
CA THR A 867 -38.05 48.83 -0.58
C THR A 867 -37.42 48.63 -1.98
N ALA A 868 -37.91 47.61 -2.70
CA ALA A 868 -38.62 47.64 -4.01
C ALA A 868 -38.74 46.16 -4.51
N ARG A 869 -39.89 45.51 -4.80
CA ARG A 869 -41.17 45.80 -5.49
C ARG A 869 -41.07 45.95 -7.02
N ARG A 870 -41.88 45.12 -7.73
CA ARG A 870 -42.30 45.07 -9.16
C ARG A 870 -41.75 43.84 -9.92
N HIS A 871 -42.49 43.15 -10.81
CA HIS A 871 -43.95 43.09 -11.01
C HIS A 871 -44.37 41.74 -11.61
N ARG A 872 -45.62 41.33 -11.35
CA ARG A 872 -46.34 40.17 -11.91
C ARG A 872 -46.88 40.47 -13.32
N LEU A 873 -46.83 39.49 -14.22
CA LEU A 873 -47.89 39.19 -15.21
C LEU A 873 -47.94 37.68 -15.51
N GLN A 874 -49.13 37.20 -15.90
CA GLN A 874 -49.55 35.81 -16.16
C GLN A 874 -50.30 35.82 -17.50
N PRO A 875 -50.46 34.68 -18.21
CA PRO A 875 -51.83 34.16 -18.40
C PRO A 875 -51.94 32.61 -18.43
N ASP A 876 -53.15 32.12 -18.65
CA ASP A 876 -53.64 30.76 -18.33
C ASP A 876 -53.56 29.68 -19.43
N VAL A 877 -53.36 28.44 -18.97
CA VAL A 877 -54.08 27.18 -19.26
C VAL A 877 -54.62 26.86 -20.67
N THR A 878 -54.16 25.73 -21.24
CA THR A 878 -55.06 24.64 -21.73
C THR A 878 -54.41 23.26 -21.59
N THR A 879 -55.22 22.25 -21.23
CA THR A 879 -54.85 20.87 -20.91
C THR A 879 -54.72 19.97 -22.15
N TYR A 880 -53.74 19.06 -22.20
CA TYR A 880 -53.83 17.82 -22.99
C TYR A 880 -52.99 16.70 -22.36
N SER A 881 -53.57 15.50 -22.26
CA SER A 881 -52.90 14.27 -21.80
C SER A 881 -52.41 13.43 -22.98
N PRO A 882 -51.26 12.76 -22.85
CA PRO A 882 -51.05 11.48 -23.54
C PRO A 882 -50.61 10.36 -22.59
N THR A 883 -51.15 9.18 -22.82
CA THR A 883 -50.77 7.90 -22.18
C THR A 883 -49.36 7.46 -22.56
N SER A 884 -48.59 6.94 -21.59
CA SER A 884 -47.30 6.28 -21.83
C SER A 884 -47.44 4.75 -21.87
N PRO A 885 -46.76 4.03 -22.78
CA PRO A 885 -46.92 2.59 -22.95
C PRO A 885 -46.06 1.75 -22.00
N THR A 886 -46.58 0.58 -21.63
CA THR A 886 -45.87 -0.46 -20.87
C THR A 886 -44.91 -1.24 -21.78
N TYR A 887 -43.64 -1.40 -21.37
CA TYR A 887 -42.73 -2.39 -21.94
C TYR A 887 -41.87 -3.04 -20.84
N SER A 888 -41.83 -4.37 -20.85
CA SER A 888 -41.02 -5.19 -19.94
C SER A 888 -39.71 -5.61 -20.61
N PRO A 889 -38.59 -5.67 -19.88
CA PRO A 889 -37.44 -6.49 -20.23
C PRO A 889 -37.30 -7.68 -19.28
N THR A 890 -37.40 -8.89 -19.82
CA THR A 890 -36.89 -10.12 -19.17
C THR A 890 -35.37 -10.08 -19.08
N SER A 891 -34.79 -10.57 -17.99
CA SER A 891 -33.35 -10.88 -17.90
C SER A 891 -33.14 -12.16 -17.09
N PRO A 892 -32.18 -13.04 -17.49
CA PRO A 892 -32.10 -14.41 -16.99
C PRO A 892 -31.36 -14.54 -15.65
N THR A 893 -31.81 -15.51 -14.85
CA THR A 893 -31.16 -15.94 -13.61
C THR A 893 -29.87 -16.70 -13.89
N TYR A 894 -28.74 -16.22 -13.35
CA TYR A 894 -27.48 -16.97 -13.29
C TYR A 894 -27.14 -17.31 -11.83
N SER A 895 -26.95 -18.60 -11.54
CA SER A 895 -26.57 -19.10 -10.21
C SER A 895 -25.05 -19.35 -10.14
N PRO A 896 -24.28 -18.67 -9.28
CA PRO A 896 -22.88 -18.98 -9.06
C PRO A 896 -22.70 -20.10 -8.03
N THR A 897 -22.39 -21.32 -8.48
CA THR A 897 -21.83 -22.35 -7.60
C THR A 897 -20.43 -21.94 -7.16
N SER A 898 -20.27 -21.59 -5.88
CA SER A 898 -18.97 -21.31 -5.25
C SER A 898 -18.66 -22.37 -4.19
N PRO A 899 -17.38 -22.80 -4.03
CA PRO A 899 -17.00 -23.80 -3.03
C PRO A 899 -17.01 -23.22 -1.61
N THR A 900 -17.45 -24.02 -0.64
CA THR A 900 -17.51 -23.66 0.78
C THR A 900 -16.10 -23.53 1.37
N TYR A 901 -15.77 -22.36 1.93
CA TYR A 901 -14.64 -22.15 2.83
C TYR A 901 -15.16 -21.55 4.14
N SER A 902 -14.76 -22.13 5.27
CA SER A 902 -15.13 -21.67 6.62
C SER A 902 -13.95 -20.98 7.30
N PRO A 903 -14.01 -19.67 7.58
CA PRO A 903 -13.08 -19.01 8.49
C PRO A 903 -13.65 -18.99 9.91
N THR A 904 -13.02 -19.72 10.84
CA THR A 904 -13.25 -19.59 12.28
C THR A 904 -12.67 -18.29 12.79
N SER A 905 -13.46 -17.51 13.54
CA SER A 905 -13.02 -16.29 14.23
C SER A 905 -13.04 -16.51 15.75
N PRO A 906 -11.97 -16.17 16.50
CA PRO A 906 -11.99 -16.27 17.96
C PRO A 906 -12.77 -15.10 18.57
N THR A 907 -13.76 -15.41 19.40
CA THR A 907 -14.53 -14.41 20.16
C THR A 907 -13.98 -14.34 21.58
N TYR A 908 -13.46 -13.17 21.99
CA TYR A 908 -13.20 -12.86 23.40
C TYR A 908 -14.32 -11.97 23.94
N SER A 909 -14.74 -12.19 25.18
CA SER A 909 -15.61 -11.28 25.95
C SER A 909 -15.15 -11.23 27.40
N PRO A 910 -15.18 -10.04 28.05
CA PRO A 910 -14.50 -9.82 29.31
C PRO A 910 -15.34 -10.25 30.53
N THR A 911 -14.68 -10.79 31.56
CA THR A 911 -15.26 -10.96 32.89
C THR A 911 -14.89 -9.81 33.81
N SER A 912 -15.89 -9.25 34.49
CA SER A 912 -15.74 -8.32 35.61
C SER A 912 -16.97 -8.44 36.54
N PRO A 913 -16.82 -8.20 37.85
CA PRO A 913 -17.69 -8.83 38.85
C PRO A 913 -18.97 -8.03 39.15
N THR A 914 -20.03 -8.73 39.59
CA THR A 914 -21.23 -8.12 40.16
C THR A 914 -21.58 -8.78 41.50
N TYR A 915 -21.73 -7.98 42.55
CA TYR A 915 -22.19 -8.39 43.88
C TYR A 915 -23.71 -8.26 44.00
N SER A 916 -24.37 -9.16 44.75
CA SER A 916 -25.61 -8.87 45.51
C SER A 916 -25.88 -9.93 46.60
N PRO A 917 -26.65 -9.63 47.66
CA PRO A 917 -26.49 -10.32 48.96
C PRO A 917 -27.72 -11.07 49.49
N THR A 918 -27.49 -12.15 50.27
CA THR A 918 -28.39 -12.66 51.32
C THR A 918 -27.60 -13.49 52.35
N SER A 919 -28.06 -13.50 53.62
CA SER A 919 -27.43 -14.16 54.79
C SER A 919 -28.43 -15.15 55.44
N PRO A 920 -28.15 -15.84 56.58
CA PRO A 920 -26.89 -16.15 57.28
C PRO A 920 -26.76 -17.65 57.70
N THR A 921 -25.70 -18.06 58.44
CA THR A 921 -25.74 -18.75 59.77
C THR A 921 -24.36 -19.33 60.19
N TYR A 922 -23.74 -18.74 61.22
CA TYR A 922 -23.02 -19.32 62.40
C TYR A 922 -22.53 -20.81 62.38
N SER A 923 -21.38 -21.24 62.93
CA SER A 923 -20.57 -20.80 64.12
C SER A 923 -19.07 -21.31 64.04
N PRO A 924 -18.18 -21.19 65.07
CA PRO A 924 -16.74 -20.93 64.85
C PRO A 924 -15.73 -22.00 65.35
N THR A 925 -14.45 -21.82 65.00
CA THR A 925 -13.28 -22.02 65.91
C THR A 925 -12.00 -21.37 65.39
N SER A 926 -11.35 -20.52 66.19
CA SER A 926 -9.93 -20.15 66.10
C SER A 926 -9.10 -21.18 66.93
N PRO A 927 -7.77 -21.40 66.74
CA PRO A 927 -6.76 -20.35 66.96
C PRO A 927 -5.45 -20.38 66.12
N THR A 928 -4.86 -19.17 65.99
CA THR A 928 -3.42 -18.82 66.14
C THR A 928 -2.30 -19.70 65.53
N TYR A 929 -1.52 -19.13 64.59
CA TYR A 929 -0.05 -18.98 64.72
C TYR A 929 0.49 -17.92 63.73
N SER A 930 1.55 -17.21 64.14
CA SER A 930 2.28 -16.17 63.38
C SER A 930 3.78 -16.56 63.28
N PRO A 931 4.67 -15.73 62.73
CA PRO A 931 4.75 -15.27 61.33
C PRO A 931 6.14 -15.56 60.71
N THR A 932 6.26 -15.70 59.38
CA THR A 932 7.57 -15.55 58.70
C THR A 932 7.44 -15.18 57.23
N SER A 933 8.00 -14.04 56.86
CA SER A 933 8.28 -13.66 55.47
C SER A 933 9.71 -14.08 55.11
N PRO A 934 9.95 -14.77 53.98
CA PRO A 934 11.28 -14.84 53.39
C PRO A 934 11.45 -13.74 52.33
N THR A 935 12.39 -12.84 52.60
CA THR A 935 12.91 -11.84 51.67
C THR A 935 13.50 -12.50 50.42
N TYR A 936 13.17 -12.02 49.22
CA TYR A 936 13.87 -12.40 47.99
C TYR A 936 14.84 -11.29 47.54
N SER A 937 16.13 -11.62 47.51
CA SER A 937 17.21 -10.79 46.99
C SER A 937 17.38 -11.00 45.48
N PRO A 938 17.68 -9.95 44.69
CA PRO A 938 18.03 -10.11 43.28
C PRO A 938 19.47 -10.62 43.13
N SER A 939 19.63 -11.84 42.62
CA SER A 939 20.95 -12.40 42.26
C SER A 939 21.27 -12.13 40.79
N SER A 940 22.13 -11.14 40.53
CA SER A 940 22.68 -10.88 39.20
C SER A 940 23.66 -11.99 38.79
N PRO A 941 23.60 -12.52 37.55
CA PRO A 941 24.65 -13.41 37.04
C PRO A 941 25.91 -12.62 36.65
N THR A 942 27.03 -12.95 37.30
CA THR A 942 28.35 -12.40 37.01
C THR A 942 28.92 -13.02 35.73
N TYR A 943 29.23 -12.21 34.71
CA TYR A 943 30.01 -12.66 33.54
C TYR A 943 31.50 -12.36 33.73
N SER A 944 32.32 -13.40 33.67
CA SER A 944 33.79 -13.30 33.69
C SER A 944 34.33 -13.00 32.28
N PRO A 945 35.34 -12.12 32.12
CA PRO A 945 35.95 -11.84 30.83
C PRO A 945 36.99 -12.89 30.44
N THR A 946 36.76 -13.63 29.35
CA THR A 946 37.78 -14.41 28.65
C THR A 946 38.27 -13.65 27.42
N SER A 947 39.43 -13.01 27.56
CA SER A 947 40.13 -12.32 26.47
C SER A 947 40.64 -13.33 25.43
N PRO A 948 40.42 -13.12 24.11
CA PRO A 948 41.11 -13.89 23.08
C PRO A 948 42.56 -13.41 22.94
N THR A 949 43.51 -14.32 23.11
CA THR A 949 44.95 -14.06 22.93
C THR A 949 45.27 -13.85 21.44
N TYR A 950 45.90 -12.72 21.12
CA TYR A 950 46.46 -12.48 19.79
C TYR A 950 47.71 -13.34 19.57
N SER A 951 47.71 -14.16 18.52
CA SER A 951 48.90 -14.79 17.95
C SER A 951 49.28 -14.06 16.65
N PRO A 952 50.52 -13.55 16.50
CA PRO A 952 50.93 -12.88 15.28
C PRO A 952 51.29 -13.91 14.19
N SER A 953 50.42 -14.06 13.19
CA SER A 953 50.70 -14.84 11.98
C SER A 953 50.99 -13.90 10.82
N SER A 954 52.27 -13.65 10.56
CA SER A 954 52.77 -12.80 9.48
C SER A 954 52.41 -13.38 8.10
N PRO A 955 51.76 -12.63 7.19
CA PRO A 955 51.67 -13.02 5.79
C PRO A 955 53.00 -12.71 5.08
N THR A 956 53.70 -13.75 4.65
CA THR A 956 54.94 -13.66 3.88
C THR A 956 54.66 -13.08 2.48
N TYR A 957 55.17 -11.88 2.19
CA TYR A 957 55.19 -11.33 0.84
C TYR A 957 56.16 -12.13 -0.05
N SER A 958 55.63 -12.78 -1.09
CA SER A 958 56.42 -13.35 -2.17
C SER A 958 56.53 -12.33 -3.32
N PRO A 959 57.72 -11.84 -3.69
CA PRO A 959 57.86 -10.86 -4.76
C PRO A 959 57.72 -11.52 -6.14
N SER A 960 56.68 -11.14 -6.88
CA SER A 960 56.57 -11.48 -8.31
C SER A 960 57.43 -10.52 -9.14
N SER A 961 58.44 -11.03 -9.83
CA SER A 961 59.31 -10.22 -10.71
C SER A 961 58.52 -9.61 -11.88
N PRO A 962 58.85 -8.38 -12.31
CA PRO A 962 58.21 -7.76 -13.46
C PRO A 962 58.74 -8.40 -14.76
N ASN A 963 57.84 -8.78 -15.67
CA ASN A 963 58.22 -9.17 -17.03
C ASN A 963 57.93 -8.01 -17.99
N GLN A 964 58.86 -7.76 -18.92
CA GLN A 964 58.94 -6.51 -19.68
C GLN A 964 57.85 -6.40 -20.75
N GLN A 965 57.34 -5.17 -20.95
CA GLN A 965 56.62 -4.80 -22.16
C GLN A 965 57.63 -4.64 -23.31
N ASN A 966 57.35 -5.24 -24.46
CA ASN A 966 57.95 -4.82 -25.73
C ASN A 966 57.13 -3.68 -26.33
N GLU A 967 57.81 -2.65 -26.82
CA GLU A 967 57.22 -1.53 -27.55
C GLU A 967 56.61 -1.97 -28.90
N PRO A 968 55.54 -1.31 -29.38
CA PRO A 968 55.30 -1.18 -30.81
C PRO A 968 56.24 -0.11 -31.39
N LYS A 969 56.79 -0.35 -32.58
CA LYS A 969 57.62 0.64 -33.29
C LYS A 969 56.78 1.84 -33.78
N ASN A 970 57.43 3.01 -33.79
CA ASN A 970 57.20 4.26 -34.54
C ASN A 970 56.31 4.10 -35.81
N ASP A 971 55.50 5.10 -36.19
CA ASP A 971 55.81 6.54 -36.32
C ASP A 971 54.72 7.50 -35.77
#